data_AF-A0A094KSG4-F1
#
_entry.id   AF-A0A094KSG4-F1
#
_cell.length_a   1.000
_cell.length_b   1.000
_cell.length_c   1.000
_cell.angle_alpha   90.00
_cell.angle_beta   90.00
_cell.angle_gamma   90.00
#
_symmetry.space_group_name_H-M   'P 1'
#
loop_
_entity.id
_entity.type
_entity.pdbx_description
1 polymer ?
#
loop_
_entity_poly.entity_id
_entity_poly.type
_entity_poly.pdbx_seq_one_letter_code
_entity_poly.pdbx_strand_id
1 'polypeptide(L)'
;MDAHDVKAEYWEMIKSQKQTLKEAKKRRGQRPQDRKPREYAYMRFMMSRQPMMRENTEGLIYSSFTAPAYPPCITTVDELKQIKIQDLQLETHHRGVYLLLRCITPPSRMTAIMALVEDKNEDVAMLQIYQQEDEEIRPAAEIANTGTVLLVKEPYYKVMGDGEYGLRVDHLSDVVQLKGNNARIPSEWQSRVIEVGQSVESLKQKGNLAMKEGRFWEAITIYSDALEQAAACEEADVLKRNRSLAFLRTKQFDAALSDTGFPNFDDNSSEKAMYRAGEALYHLRRYDDCCQILEKLCRLFPLNTLAQAASGRAQSRLREQKTGEYNFKLLQAEAKKIRPPHLDHATYIGPLEVKQTASKGRGLFVTKAVKAGDLLLCEKAFAHCYASNKSDGENAGGSNISILINAEADTIVMGTQAELLKTMIQKIYHNPSLAPALTTLYHGDYQGLDTLLVDEMPIVDTFLVERIMSLNSFGCPLSSLNHHKDVGKIRNPPGSAFHSCGTWIQASYINHSCTSNVRRSFIGDMMIVRAICDLEEGTELFFWYHCPEKGNSNDTKNKLKYWGFECECSICSDDKVTPLSTQRQREVLRKSLEKTFRETALGNGKVQKIERLLDELNQTYSQPADKVPRLLVWDMQLLLAHGYASRNKTRQVIVAAGKVLKSLGFIITGVDSSQAPLAITRWGMLVDHLVEIFMLLRDAFVLANNTMNSDRAGDLLPSSLWTYIGTSSGWKLHPDLAVIVWQRMTDPSLDNATLGTPALRAEITGTTEKGWENFFSTIQMSFGSVITRKTTSIVIMEDLRVWKGRASMVVSFLAPTWMLLLDSDYSIKISLNIQNTPAPPPPQLPSAQFYTSFPLLRLPPKIHRHCQPDHAPFRCYN
;
A
#
# COMPACT_ATOMS: atom_id res chain seq x y z
N MET A 1 -6.56 13.96 2.93
CA MET A 1 -5.94 12.71 2.42
C MET A 1 -6.13 12.68 0.92
N ASP A 2 -5.18 12.14 0.16
CA ASP A 2 -5.01 12.38 -1.29
C ASP A 2 -6.03 11.66 -2.20
N ALA A 3 -7.30 11.64 -1.80
CA ALA A 3 -8.42 11.11 -2.58
C ALA A 3 -8.80 12.07 -3.72
N HIS A 4 -9.27 11.52 -4.85
CA HIS A 4 -9.71 12.30 -6.01
C HIS A 4 -11.09 12.90 -5.77
N ASP A 5 -11.14 14.06 -5.11
CA ASP A 5 -12.36 14.85 -5.01
C ASP A 5 -12.69 15.45 -6.39
N VAL A 6 -13.78 14.95 -6.98
CA VAL A 6 -14.27 15.37 -8.30
C VAL A 6 -15.60 16.11 -8.20
N LYS A 7 -15.95 16.61 -7.01
CA LYS A 7 -17.22 17.29 -6.73
C LYS A 7 -17.49 18.45 -7.68
N ALA A 8 -16.47 19.23 -8.02
CA ALA A 8 -16.60 20.37 -8.93
C ALA A 8 -16.99 19.93 -10.36
N GLU A 9 -16.46 18.80 -10.82
CA GLU A 9 -16.68 18.25 -12.17
C GLU A 9 -18.06 17.59 -12.29
N TYR A 10 -18.53 16.97 -11.19
CA TYR A 10 -19.78 16.20 -11.16
C TYR A 10 -20.88 16.86 -10.32
N TRP A 11 -20.82 18.17 -10.11
CA TRP A 11 -21.75 18.91 -9.27
C TRP A 11 -23.21 18.72 -9.68
N GLU A 12 -23.51 18.75 -10.99
CA GLU A 12 -24.86 18.54 -11.51
C GLU A 12 -25.39 17.14 -11.20
N MET A 13 -24.52 16.12 -11.14
CA MET A 13 -24.91 14.76 -10.76
C MET A 13 -25.36 14.70 -9.30
N ILE A 14 -24.62 15.32 -8.37
CA ILE A 14 -25.05 15.41 -6.96
C ILE A 14 -26.37 16.17 -6.84
N LYS A 15 -26.52 17.27 -7.58
CA LYS A 15 -27.72 18.11 -7.52
C LYS A 15 -28.95 17.34 -8.00
N SER A 16 -28.83 16.64 -9.12
CA SER A 16 -29.86 15.74 -9.65
C SER A 16 -30.21 14.66 -8.63
N GLN A 17 -29.21 13.98 -8.05
CA GLN A 17 -29.44 12.94 -7.06
C GLN A 17 -30.13 13.46 -5.80
N LYS A 18 -29.72 14.62 -5.29
CA LYS A 18 -30.38 15.29 -4.15
C LYS A 18 -31.83 15.64 -4.47
N GLN A 19 -32.12 16.04 -5.71
CA GLN A 19 -33.49 16.31 -6.16
C GLN A 19 -34.33 15.02 -6.18
N THR A 20 -33.83 13.94 -6.76
CA THR A 20 -34.50 12.63 -6.76
C THR A 20 -34.78 12.14 -5.34
N LEU A 21 -33.81 12.26 -4.42
CA LEU A 21 -34.00 11.91 -3.01
C LEU A 21 -35.06 12.79 -2.32
N LYS A 22 -35.12 14.09 -2.64
CA LYS A 22 -36.17 14.99 -2.12
C LYS A 22 -37.55 14.59 -2.63
N GLU A 23 -37.66 14.24 -3.91
CA GLU A 23 -38.92 13.80 -4.51
C GLU A 23 -39.39 12.47 -3.95
N ALA A 24 -38.50 11.50 -3.80
CA ALA A 24 -38.79 10.24 -3.12
C ALA A 24 -39.29 10.49 -1.69
N LYS A 25 -38.61 11.35 -0.92
CA LYS A 25 -39.00 11.71 0.45
C LYS A 25 -40.38 12.35 0.56
N LYS A 26 -40.90 13.01 -0.48
CA LYS A 26 -42.30 13.52 -0.48
C LYS A 26 -43.33 12.40 -0.40
N ARG A 27 -42.98 11.18 -0.81
CA ARG A 27 -43.83 9.99 -0.75
C ARG A 27 -43.66 9.19 0.54
N ARG A 28 -42.87 9.69 1.51
CA ARG A 28 -42.61 9.00 2.77
C ARG A 28 -43.91 8.66 3.50
N GLY A 29 -44.00 7.43 4.00
CA GLY A 29 -45.16 6.94 4.74
C GLY A 29 -46.34 6.49 3.85
N GLN A 30 -46.29 6.75 2.53
CA GLN A 30 -47.34 6.32 1.62
C GLN A 30 -47.25 4.82 1.37
N ARG A 31 -48.40 4.14 1.39
CA ARG A 31 -48.54 2.79 0.87
C ARG A 31 -48.85 2.87 -0.64
N PRO A 32 -47.99 2.33 -1.52
CA PRO A 32 -48.20 2.45 -2.96
C PRO A 32 -49.41 1.62 -3.39
N GLN A 33 -50.33 2.26 -4.11
CA GLN A 33 -51.53 1.63 -4.70
C GLN A 33 -51.34 1.31 -6.19
N ASP A 34 -50.23 1.77 -6.76
CA ASP A 34 -49.87 1.70 -8.17
C ASP A 34 -48.80 0.63 -8.45
N ARG A 35 -48.72 -0.40 -7.58
CA ARG A 35 -47.79 -1.53 -7.75
C ARG A 35 -48.07 -2.26 -9.07
N LYS A 36 -47.01 -2.67 -9.75
CA LYS A 36 -47.13 -3.43 -10.99
C LYS A 36 -47.50 -4.89 -10.70
N PRO A 37 -48.26 -5.55 -11.60
CA PRO A 37 -48.54 -6.98 -11.49
C PRO A 37 -47.26 -7.82 -11.48
N ARG A 38 -47.34 -9.00 -10.86
CA ARG A 38 -46.24 -9.96 -10.71
C ARG A 38 -45.57 -10.29 -12.05
N GLU A 39 -46.36 -10.60 -13.08
CA GLU A 39 -45.86 -10.96 -14.42
C GLU A 39 -45.12 -9.80 -15.07
N TYR A 40 -45.60 -8.57 -14.89
CA TYR A 40 -44.94 -7.38 -15.43
C TYR A 40 -43.58 -7.15 -14.77
N ALA A 41 -43.52 -7.24 -13.44
CA ALA A 41 -42.27 -7.08 -12.69
C ALA A 41 -41.25 -8.16 -13.08
N TYR A 42 -41.71 -9.41 -13.23
CA TYR A 42 -40.88 -10.54 -13.68
C TYR A 42 -40.34 -10.32 -15.09
N MET A 43 -41.20 -10.01 -16.06
CA MET A 43 -40.78 -9.77 -17.45
C MET A 43 -39.80 -8.60 -17.54
N ARG A 44 -40.07 -7.49 -16.86
CA ARG A 44 -39.20 -6.31 -16.85
C ARG A 44 -37.83 -6.64 -16.25
N PHE A 45 -37.78 -7.34 -15.12
CA PHE A 45 -36.51 -7.75 -14.53
C PHE A 45 -35.72 -8.67 -15.47
N MET A 46 -36.37 -9.68 -16.04
CA MET A 46 -35.72 -10.60 -16.97
C MET A 46 -35.23 -9.90 -18.25
N MET A 47 -35.96 -8.91 -18.76
CA MET A 47 -35.51 -8.05 -19.86
C MET A 47 -34.29 -7.21 -19.46
N SER A 48 -34.28 -6.62 -18.27
CA SER A 48 -33.13 -5.84 -17.77
C SER A 48 -31.86 -6.69 -17.56
N ARG A 49 -32.05 -8.00 -17.35
CA ARG A 49 -30.97 -8.98 -17.16
C ARG A 49 -30.42 -9.52 -18.47
N GLN A 50 -31.13 -9.41 -19.59
CA GLN A 50 -30.58 -9.79 -20.89
C GLN A 50 -29.33 -8.94 -21.17
N PRO A 51 -28.25 -9.54 -21.70
CA PRO A 51 -27.11 -8.76 -22.12
C PRO A 51 -27.58 -7.82 -23.23
N MET A 52 -27.78 -6.54 -22.91
CA MET A 52 -27.70 -5.48 -23.91
C MET A 52 -26.43 -5.76 -24.72
N MET A 53 -26.50 -5.67 -26.04
CA MET A 53 -25.29 -5.59 -26.88
C MET A 53 -24.46 -4.41 -26.36
N ARG A 54 -23.57 -4.70 -25.43
CA ARG A 54 -22.64 -3.76 -24.83
C ARG A 54 -21.48 -3.68 -25.82
N GLU A 55 -21.71 -2.99 -26.92
CA GLU A 55 -20.61 -2.46 -27.73
C GLU A 55 -19.71 -1.64 -26.79
N ASN A 56 -18.44 -2.05 -26.67
CA ASN A 56 -17.36 -1.39 -25.92
C ASN A 56 -17.74 -0.83 -24.54
N THR A 57 -17.67 -1.68 -23.51
CA THR A 57 -17.68 -1.24 -22.09
C THR A 57 -16.32 -0.76 -21.57
N GLU A 58 -15.28 -0.76 -22.41
CA GLU A 58 -13.99 -0.17 -22.08
C GLU A 58 -14.12 1.36 -21.85
N GLY A 59 -14.30 1.76 -20.59
CA GLY A 59 -14.27 3.17 -20.18
C GLY A 59 -15.51 3.71 -19.46
N LEU A 60 -16.55 2.90 -19.22
CA LEU A 60 -17.70 3.32 -18.41
C LEU A 60 -17.34 3.30 -16.91
N ILE A 61 -17.16 4.48 -16.33
CA ILE A 61 -16.95 4.66 -14.89
C ILE A 61 -18.29 4.43 -14.17
N TYR A 62 -18.36 3.39 -13.34
CA TYR A 62 -19.56 3.09 -12.53
C TYR A 62 -19.72 4.07 -11.38
N SER A 63 -20.96 4.43 -11.04
CA SER A 63 -21.29 5.24 -9.86
C SER A 63 -21.95 4.38 -8.77
N SER A 64 -21.45 4.50 -7.55
CA SER A 64 -22.01 3.89 -6.33
C SER A 64 -22.58 4.98 -5.42
N PHE A 65 -23.75 4.72 -4.85
CA PHE A 65 -24.50 5.68 -4.05
C PHE A 65 -24.65 5.21 -2.60
N THR A 66 -24.16 6.02 -1.67
CA THR A 66 -24.38 5.84 -0.23
C THR A 66 -25.78 6.34 0.12
N ALA A 67 -26.61 5.49 0.72
CA ALA A 67 -27.91 5.88 1.26
C ALA A 67 -27.77 6.81 2.48
N PRO A 68 -28.82 7.56 2.87
CA PRO A 68 -28.87 8.20 4.18
C PRO A 68 -28.65 7.14 5.28
N ALA A 69 -27.85 7.47 6.28
CA ALA A 69 -27.45 6.49 7.28
C ALA A 69 -28.62 6.02 8.17
N TYR A 70 -28.62 4.73 8.50
CA TYR A 70 -29.51 4.10 9.47
C TYR A 70 -28.74 2.99 10.22
N PRO A 71 -29.09 2.66 11.47
CA PRO A 71 -28.36 1.63 12.21
C PRO A 71 -28.82 0.22 11.81
N PRO A 72 -27.92 -0.79 11.83
CA PRO A 72 -28.26 -2.19 11.57
C PRO A 72 -29.27 -2.74 12.60
N CYS A 73 -29.90 -3.86 12.27
CA CYS A 73 -30.79 -4.54 13.20
C CYS A 73 -29.98 -5.26 14.29
N ILE A 74 -30.21 -4.87 15.54
CA ILE A 74 -29.65 -5.53 16.73
C ILE A 74 -30.63 -6.44 17.46
N THR A 75 -31.84 -6.59 16.91
CA THR A 75 -32.89 -7.43 17.50
C THR A 75 -32.75 -8.87 16.99
N THR A 76 -32.91 -9.84 17.88
CA THR A 76 -32.86 -11.26 17.51
C THR A 76 -34.02 -11.61 16.57
N VAL A 77 -33.83 -12.60 15.69
CA VAL A 77 -34.89 -13.01 14.76
C VAL A 77 -36.18 -13.44 15.49
N ASP A 78 -36.05 -14.01 16.69
CA ASP A 78 -37.18 -14.51 17.48
C ASP A 78 -38.08 -13.40 18.04
N GLU A 79 -37.53 -12.20 18.26
CA GLU A 79 -38.25 -11.05 18.80
C GLU A 79 -38.91 -10.17 17.72
N LEU A 80 -38.49 -10.32 16.46
CA LEU A 80 -39.03 -9.54 15.35
C LEU A 80 -40.43 -10.03 14.96
N LYS A 81 -41.32 -9.08 14.61
CA LYS A 81 -42.67 -9.40 14.11
C LYS A 81 -42.69 -9.47 12.59
N GLN A 82 -43.41 -10.43 12.02
CA GLN A 82 -43.53 -10.52 10.57
C GLN A 82 -44.37 -9.36 10.01
N ILE A 83 -43.91 -8.75 8.92
CA ILE A 83 -44.68 -7.83 8.07
C ILE A 83 -44.83 -8.42 6.66
N LYS A 84 -45.76 -7.90 5.86
CA LYS A 84 -45.97 -8.28 4.45
C LYS A 84 -45.58 -7.15 3.52
N ILE A 85 -45.29 -7.45 2.25
CA ILE A 85 -44.92 -6.45 1.24
C ILE A 85 -46.03 -5.42 1.08
N GLN A 86 -47.29 -5.87 1.07
CA GLN A 86 -48.43 -4.98 0.92
C GLN A 86 -48.50 -3.85 1.97
N ASP A 87 -48.03 -4.12 3.18
CA ASP A 87 -48.14 -3.22 4.34
C ASP A 87 -47.01 -2.19 4.42
N LEU A 88 -45.96 -2.36 3.59
CA LEU A 88 -44.79 -1.49 3.56
C LEU A 88 -45.13 -0.07 3.09
N GLN A 89 -44.47 0.90 3.72
CA GLN A 89 -44.55 2.31 3.40
C GLN A 89 -43.27 2.79 2.69
N LEU A 90 -43.43 3.63 1.67
CA LEU A 90 -42.30 4.19 0.93
C LEU A 90 -41.42 5.09 1.82
N GLU A 91 -40.13 5.10 1.51
CA GLU A 91 -39.08 5.85 2.22
C GLU A 91 -39.09 5.62 3.74
N THR A 92 -39.43 4.41 4.16
CA THR A 92 -39.62 4.06 5.57
C THR A 92 -38.84 2.79 5.91
N HIS A 93 -38.10 2.86 7.02
CA HIS A 93 -37.41 1.74 7.63
C HIS A 93 -38.32 1.12 8.68
N HIS A 94 -38.76 -0.11 8.47
CA HIS A 94 -39.75 -0.74 9.35
C HIS A 94 -39.01 -1.39 10.52
N ARG A 95 -38.88 -0.69 11.65
CA ARG A 95 -38.14 -1.19 12.83
C ARG A 95 -38.91 -2.25 13.61
N GLY A 96 -38.21 -3.18 14.25
CA GLY A 96 -38.78 -4.27 15.06
C GLY A 96 -39.60 -5.31 14.29
N VAL A 97 -39.49 -5.34 12.96
CA VAL A 97 -40.18 -6.31 12.09
C VAL A 97 -39.23 -7.01 11.13
N TYR A 98 -39.67 -8.12 10.54
CA TYR A 98 -38.97 -8.82 9.46
C TYR A 98 -39.90 -9.13 8.29
N LEU A 99 -39.33 -9.22 7.09
CA LEU A 99 -39.98 -9.78 5.90
C LEU A 99 -39.46 -11.18 5.63
N LEU A 100 -40.37 -12.08 5.28
CA LEU A 100 -40.03 -13.42 4.80
C LEU A 100 -40.31 -13.49 3.29
N LEU A 101 -39.26 -13.79 2.52
CA LEU A 101 -39.24 -13.59 1.08
C LEU A 101 -38.68 -14.82 0.38
N ARG A 102 -39.23 -15.16 -0.79
CA ARG A 102 -38.69 -16.19 -1.69
C ARG A 102 -38.19 -15.54 -2.98
N CYS A 103 -36.97 -15.83 -3.38
CA CYS A 103 -36.43 -15.40 -4.67
C CYS A 103 -37.12 -16.15 -5.82
N ILE A 104 -37.68 -15.41 -6.78
CA ILE A 104 -38.37 -15.97 -7.95
C ILE A 104 -37.62 -15.79 -9.27
N THR A 105 -36.52 -15.04 -9.25
CA THR A 105 -35.62 -14.89 -10.38
C THR A 105 -34.19 -15.24 -9.98
N PRO A 106 -33.33 -15.67 -10.92
CA PRO A 106 -31.91 -15.68 -10.68
C PRO A 106 -31.38 -14.25 -10.51
N PRO A 107 -30.30 -14.05 -9.74
CA PRO A 107 -29.84 -12.72 -9.40
C PRO A 107 -29.22 -12.01 -10.60
N SER A 108 -29.21 -10.68 -10.53
CA SER A 108 -28.46 -9.78 -11.42
C SER A 108 -27.53 -8.91 -10.57
N ARG A 109 -26.27 -8.78 -10.96
CA ARG A 109 -25.27 -8.01 -10.22
C ARG A 109 -24.91 -6.73 -10.97
N MET A 110 -24.95 -5.61 -10.25
CA MET A 110 -24.35 -4.35 -10.66
C MET A 110 -23.52 -3.81 -9.49
N THR A 111 -23.97 -2.76 -8.80
CA THR A 111 -23.38 -2.29 -7.52
C THR A 111 -23.90 -3.06 -6.31
N ALA A 112 -25.04 -3.73 -6.45
CA ALA A 112 -25.66 -4.62 -5.47
C ALA A 112 -26.07 -5.93 -6.16
N ILE A 113 -26.37 -6.95 -5.36
CA ILE A 113 -27.09 -8.14 -5.83
C ILE A 113 -28.57 -7.79 -5.87
N MET A 114 -29.18 -7.93 -7.04
CA MET A 114 -30.59 -7.67 -7.27
C MET A 114 -31.32 -8.97 -7.60
N ALA A 115 -32.45 -9.22 -6.94
CA ALA A 115 -33.34 -10.33 -7.26
C ALA A 115 -34.80 -9.91 -7.07
N LEU A 116 -35.69 -10.46 -7.89
CA LEU A 116 -37.12 -10.31 -7.67
C LEU A 116 -37.55 -11.33 -6.61
N VAL A 117 -38.24 -10.84 -5.59
CA VAL A 117 -38.68 -11.66 -4.46
C VAL A 117 -40.18 -11.52 -4.28
N GLU A 118 -40.81 -12.57 -3.74
CA GLU A 118 -42.22 -12.56 -3.38
C GLU A 118 -42.41 -12.93 -1.90
N ASP A 119 -43.47 -12.39 -1.29
CA ASP A 119 -43.95 -12.86 0.01
C ASP A 119 -45.01 -13.96 -0.16
N LYS A 120 -45.57 -14.46 0.96
CA LYS A 120 -46.58 -15.53 0.94
C LYS A 120 -47.86 -15.15 0.17
N ASN A 121 -48.17 -13.87 0.03
CA ASN A 121 -49.33 -13.40 -0.70
C ASN A 121 -49.07 -13.27 -2.21
N GLU A 122 -47.89 -13.69 -2.70
CA GLU A 122 -47.43 -13.48 -4.08
C GLU A 122 -47.23 -12.01 -4.47
N ASP A 123 -47.23 -11.10 -3.48
CA ASP A 123 -46.81 -9.72 -3.68
C ASP A 123 -45.32 -9.69 -3.98
N VAL A 124 -44.90 -8.91 -4.98
CA VAL A 124 -43.49 -8.86 -5.42
C VAL A 124 -42.80 -7.55 -5.08
N ALA A 125 -41.50 -7.64 -4.81
CA ALA A 125 -40.62 -6.49 -4.64
C ALA A 125 -39.25 -6.77 -5.25
N MET A 126 -38.55 -5.71 -5.68
CA MET A 126 -37.14 -5.79 -6.05
C MET A 126 -36.30 -5.78 -4.77
N LEU A 127 -35.50 -6.82 -4.50
CA LEU A 127 -34.55 -6.83 -3.40
C LEU A 127 -33.17 -6.40 -3.89
N GLN A 128 -32.53 -5.46 -3.19
CA GLN A 128 -31.17 -4.99 -3.45
C GLN A 128 -30.31 -5.21 -2.20
N ILE A 129 -29.35 -6.14 -2.29
CA ILE A 129 -28.43 -6.50 -1.20
C ILE A 129 -27.05 -5.92 -1.53
N TYR A 130 -26.61 -4.94 -0.75
CA TYR A 130 -25.33 -4.25 -0.94
C TYR A 130 -24.21 -4.92 -0.15
N GLN A 131 -22.97 -4.48 -0.42
CA GLN A 131 -21.74 -4.89 0.27
C GLN A 131 -21.37 -6.38 0.18
N GLN A 132 -22.00 -7.15 -0.70
CA GLN A 132 -21.70 -8.56 -0.94
C GLN A 132 -20.37 -8.74 -1.70
N GLU A 133 -19.71 -9.88 -1.52
CA GLU A 133 -18.46 -10.21 -2.21
C GLU A 133 -18.63 -10.22 -3.73
N ASP A 134 -17.52 -10.04 -4.47
CA ASP A 134 -17.52 -10.10 -5.93
C ASP A 134 -17.88 -11.47 -6.48
N GLU A 135 -18.34 -11.51 -7.73
CA GLU A 135 -18.85 -12.72 -8.38
C GLU A 135 -17.78 -13.82 -8.46
N GLU A 136 -16.51 -13.45 -8.62
CA GLU A 136 -15.36 -14.35 -8.65
C GLU A 136 -15.03 -14.95 -7.28
N ILE A 137 -15.45 -14.31 -6.18
CA ILE A 137 -15.20 -14.73 -4.80
C ILE A 137 -16.39 -15.53 -4.26
N ARG A 138 -17.60 -15.04 -4.49
CA ARG A 138 -18.86 -15.69 -4.12
C ARG A 138 -19.93 -15.37 -5.17
N PRO A 139 -20.36 -16.37 -5.95
CA PRO A 139 -21.39 -16.16 -6.96
C PRO A 139 -22.66 -15.60 -6.34
N ALA A 140 -23.30 -14.61 -6.99
CA ALA A 140 -24.54 -14.04 -6.48
C ALA A 140 -25.65 -15.10 -6.35
N ALA A 141 -25.58 -16.15 -7.16
CA ALA A 141 -26.50 -17.28 -7.13
C ALA A 141 -26.41 -18.12 -5.84
N GLU A 142 -25.33 -18.04 -5.07
CA GLU A 142 -25.26 -18.69 -3.76
C GLU A 142 -25.98 -17.89 -2.67
N ILE A 143 -26.26 -16.60 -2.92
CA ILE A 143 -26.88 -15.68 -1.95
C ILE A 143 -28.39 -15.52 -2.21
N ALA A 144 -28.79 -15.31 -3.46
CA ALA A 144 -30.17 -14.94 -3.81
C ALA A 144 -30.63 -15.52 -5.16
N ASN A 145 -30.67 -16.85 -5.27
CA ASN A 145 -31.14 -17.54 -6.49
C ASN A 145 -32.57 -18.07 -6.37
N THR A 146 -33.18 -18.41 -7.50
CA THR A 146 -34.55 -18.94 -7.55
C THR A 146 -34.78 -20.04 -6.52
N GLY A 147 -35.80 -19.89 -5.68
CA GLY A 147 -36.14 -20.82 -4.60
C GLY A 147 -35.46 -20.52 -3.27
N THR A 148 -34.46 -19.65 -3.22
CA THR A 148 -33.82 -19.22 -1.97
C THR A 148 -34.82 -18.46 -1.11
N VAL A 149 -34.92 -18.82 0.17
CA VAL A 149 -35.76 -18.13 1.14
C VAL A 149 -34.90 -17.23 2.01
N LEU A 150 -35.22 -15.94 2.02
CA LEU A 150 -34.51 -14.90 2.74
C LEU A 150 -35.42 -14.27 3.80
N LEU A 151 -34.87 -14.04 4.97
CA LEU A 151 -35.44 -13.21 6.01
C LEU A 151 -34.70 -11.87 6.01
N VAL A 152 -35.44 -10.79 5.75
CA VAL A 152 -34.91 -9.42 5.77
C VAL A 152 -35.35 -8.76 7.07
N LYS A 153 -34.39 -8.47 7.95
CA LYS A 153 -34.60 -7.75 9.21
C LYS A 153 -34.81 -6.26 8.90
N GLU A 154 -35.76 -5.66 9.61
CA GLU A 154 -36.09 -4.23 9.57
C GLU A 154 -36.07 -3.59 8.16
N PRO A 155 -36.86 -4.07 7.19
CA PRO A 155 -36.72 -3.70 5.79
C PRO A 155 -36.89 -2.19 5.52
N TYR A 156 -35.99 -1.63 4.70
CA TYR A 156 -36.12 -0.30 4.11
C TYR A 156 -36.75 -0.39 2.71
N TYR A 157 -37.96 0.16 2.58
CA TYR A 157 -38.69 0.19 1.32
C TYR A 157 -38.63 1.58 0.71
N LYS A 158 -38.14 1.68 -0.53
CA LYS A 158 -37.80 2.96 -1.17
C LYS A 158 -38.25 3.04 -2.63
N VAL A 159 -38.29 4.27 -3.14
CA VAL A 159 -38.39 4.56 -4.58
C VAL A 159 -37.00 4.42 -5.20
N MET A 160 -36.90 3.57 -6.22
CA MET A 160 -35.67 3.30 -6.97
C MET A 160 -35.43 4.39 -8.03
N GLY A 161 -34.23 4.40 -8.63
CA GLY A 161 -33.85 5.40 -9.62
C GLY A 161 -34.67 5.37 -10.91
N ASP A 162 -35.31 4.25 -11.21
CA ASP A 162 -36.22 4.07 -12.34
C ASP A 162 -37.70 4.39 -12.00
N GLY A 163 -37.95 4.90 -10.79
CA GLY A 163 -39.28 5.26 -10.29
C GLY A 163 -40.09 4.11 -9.69
N GLU A 164 -39.63 2.85 -9.82
CA GLU A 164 -40.27 1.69 -9.22
C GLU A 164 -39.93 1.54 -7.73
N TYR A 165 -40.47 0.52 -7.07
CA TYR A 165 -40.29 0.31 -5.62
C TYR A 165 -39.42 -0.90 -5.33
N GLY A 166 -38.54 -0.77 -4.33
CA GLY A 166 -37.61 -1.82 -3.96
C GLY A 166 -37.25 -1.82 -2.49
N LEU A 167 -36.85 -3.00 -2.02
CA LEU A 167 -36.23 -3.24 -0.72
C LEU A 167 -34.72 -3.02 -0.87
N ARG A 168 -34.15 -2.15 -0.04
CA ARG A 168 -32.72 -1.91 0.02
C ARG A 168 -32.17 -2.40 1.36
N VAL A 169 -31.08 -3.16 1.30
CA VAL A 169 -30.37 -3.65 2.49
C VAL A 169 -28.89 -3.27 2.36
N ASP A 170 -28.40 -2.43 3.27
CA ASP A 170 -27.00 -1.95 3.29
C ASP A 170 -26.12 -2.71 4.31
N HIS A 171 -26.72 -3.37 5.30
CA HIS A 171 -26.02 -4.13 6.34
C HIS A 171 -26.03 -5.63 6.03
N LEU A 172 -24.88 -6.30 6.17
CA LEU A 172 -24.75 -7.73 5.89
C LEU A 172 -25.60 -8.59 6.84
N SER A 173 -25.69 -8.21 8.11
CA SER A 173 -26.42 -8.93 9.16
C SER A 173 -27.94 -8.86 9.04
N ASP A 174 -28.46 -7.94 8.23
CA ASP A 174 -29.90 -7.69 8.11
C ASP A 174 -30.56 -8.64 7.08
N VAL A 175 -29.79 -9.48 6.40
CA VAL A 175 -30.29 -10.55 5.53
C VAL A 175 -29.84 -11.89 6.06
N VAL A 176 -30.81 -12.75 6.36
CA VAL A 176 -30.57 -14.12 6.83
C VAL A 176 -31.12 -15.09 5.80
N GLN A 177 -30.28 -15.97 5.27
CA GLN A 177 -30.74 -17.06 4.42
C GLN A 177 -31.31 -18.18 5.29
N LEU A 178 -32.57 -18.56 5.05
CA LEU A 178 -33.21 -19.65 5.79
C LEU A 178 -33.04 -20.97 5.03
N LYS A 179 -32.68 -22.02 5.77
CA LYS A 179 -32.53 -23.38 5.25
C LYS A 179 -33.84 -24.15 5.32
N GLY A 180 -34.00 -25.18 4.48
CA GLY A 180 -35.27 -25.87 4.21
C GLY A 180 -35.97 -26.52 5.42
N ASN A 181 -35.24 -26.81 6.51
CA ASN A 181 -35.77 -27.36 7.75
C ASN A 181 -36.24 -26.28 8.76
N ASN A 182 -36.07 -24.99 8.46
CA ASN A 182 -36.44 -23.92 9.38
C ASN A 182 -37.97 -23.80 9.48
N ALA A 183 -38.50 -23.86 10.71
CA ALA A 183 -39.93 -23.82 11.01
C ALA A 183 -40.66 -22.57 10.48
N ARG A 184 -39.93 -21.48 10.19
CA ARG A 184 -40.49 -20.24 9.64
C ARG A 184 -40.83 -20.35 8.14
N ILE A 185 -40.27 -21.31 7.42
CA ILE A 185 -40.51 -21.46 5.97
C ILE A 185 -41.89 -22.09 5.75
N PRO A 186 -42.81 -21.44 5.00
CA PRO A 186 -44.11 -22.02 4.65
C PRO A 186 -43.96 -23.36 3.94
N SER A 187 -44.85 -24.31 4.21
CA SER A 187 -44.84 -25.64 3.58
C SER A 187 -44.89 -25.60 2.04
N GLU A 188 -45.49 -24.55 1.46
CA GLU A 188 -45.55 -24.31 0.02
C GLU A 188 -44.19 -23.97 -0.60
N TRP A 189 -43.27 -23.46 0.22
CA TRP A 189 -41.91 -23.03 -0.17
C TRP A 189 -40.85 -24.05 0.21
N GLN A 190 -41.18 -24.98 1.10
CA GLN A 190 -40.31 -26.12 1.39
C GLN A 190 -40.15 -26.95 0.12
N SER A 191 -38.91 -27.38 -0.15
CA SER A 191 -38.64 -28.25 -1.29
C SER A 191 -39.49 -29.51 -1.18
N ARG A 192 -40.26 -29.84 -2.23
CA ARG A 192 -41.01 -31.10 -2.31
C ARG A 192 -40.09 -32.32 -2.42
N VAL A 193 -38.81 -32.10 -2.70
CA VAL A 193 -37.78 -33.12 -2.47
C VAL A 193 -37.62 -33.20 -0.96
N ILE A 194 -38.27 -34.19 -0.36
CA ILE A 194 -37.83 -34.71 0.94
C ILE A 194 -36.39 -35.13 0.67
N GLU A 195 -35.41 -34.29 1.03
CA GLU A 195 -34.06 -34.78 1.24
C GLU A 195 -34.22 -35.78 2.37
N VAL A 196 -34.34 -37.06 2.02
CA VAL A 196 -34.19 -38.19 2.95
C VAL A 196 -33.00 -37.82 3.80
N GLY A 197 -33.20 -37.64 5.10
CA GLY A 197 -32.21 -37.03 6.01
C GLY A 197 -30.82 -37.52 5.66
N GLN A 198 -30.03 -36.65 5.04
CA GLN A 198 -28.74 -37.06 4.49
C GLN A 198 -27.87 -37.41 5.68
N SER A 199 -27.32 -38.63 5.70
CA SER A 199 -26.45 -39.03 6.79
C SER A 199 -25.26 -38.07 6.89
N VAL A 200 -24.73 -37.91 8.11
CA VAL A 200 -23.53 -37.10 8.37
C VAL A 200 -22.38 -37.49 7.42
N GLU A 201 -22.20 -38.78 7.15
CA GLU A 201 -21.23 -39.30 6.18
C GLU A 201 -21.49 -38.79 4.75
N SER A 202 -22.75 -38.80 4.30
CA SER A 202 -23.13 -38.31 2.97
C SER A 202 -22.83 -36.81 2.84
N LEU A 203 -23.20 -36.01 3.83
CA LEU A 203 -22.90 -34.57 3.87
C LEU A 203 -21.39 -34.32 3.90
N LYS A 204 -20.63 -35.08 4.69
CA LYS A 204 -19.16 -35.03 4.70
C LYS A 204 -18.57 -35.27 3.31
N GLN A 205 -19.05 -36.30 2.59
CA GLN A 205 -18.58 -36.61 1.24
C GLN A 205 -18.94 -35.52 0.24
N LYS A 206 -20.15 -34.95 0.32
CA LYS A 206 -20.57 -33.81 -0.51
C LYS A 206 -19.72 -32.57 -0.24
N GLY A 207 -19.47 -32.24 1.02
CA GLY A 207 -18.58 -31.14 1.41
C GLY A 207 -17.15 -31.36 0.90
N ASN A 208 -16.63 -32.59 0.96
CA ASN A 208 -15.32 -32.93 0.40
C ASN A 208 -15.27 -32.75 -1.12
N LEU A 209 -16.35 -33.10 -1.84
CA LEU A 209 -16.47 -32.89 -3.27
C LEU A 209 -16.48 -31.39 -3.61
N ALA A 210 -17.30 -30.59 -2.91
CA ALA A 210 -17.35 -29.14 -3.08
C ALA A 210 -15.97 -28.48 -2.83
N MET A 211 -15.24 -28.94 -1.80
CA MET A 211 -13.85 -28.51 -1.56
C MET A 211 -12.91 -28.83 -2.72
N LYS A 212 -13.02 -30.03 -3.31
CA LYS A 212 -12.20 -30.45 -4.45
C LYS A 212 -12.48 -29.62 -5.70
N GLU A 213 -13.73 -29.17 -5.86
CA GLU A 213 -14.20 -28.38 -6.99
C GLU A 213 -14.04 -26.86 -6.77
N GLY A 214 -13.48 -26.44 -5.64
CA GLY A 214 -13.22 -25.03 -5.33
C GLY A 214 -14.45 -24.24 -4.87
N ARG A 215 -15.59 -24.90 -4.63
CA ARG A 215 -16.82 -24.27 -4.13
C ARG A 215 -16.80 -24.20 -2.60
N PHE A 216 -15.95 -23.32 -2.08
CA PHE A 216 -15.64 -23.27 -0.65
C PHE A 216 -16.82 -22.79 0.21
N TRP A 217 -17.64 -21.85 -0.28
CA TRP A 217 -18.84 -21.35 0.42
C TRP A 217 -19.93 -22.42 0.56
N GLU A 218 -20.19 -23.16 -0.53
CA GLU A 218 -21.07 -24.34 -0.50
C GLU A 218 -20.53 -25.38 0.47
N ALA A 219 -19.22 -25.67 0.45
CA ALA A 219 -18.61 -26.61 1.39
C ALA A 219 -18.79 -26.18 2.85
N ILE A 220 -18.64 -24.89 3.18
CA ILE A 220 -18.91 -24.36 4.53
C ILE A 220 -20.35 -24.64 4.95
N THR A 221 -21.29 -24.39 4.05
CA THR A 221 -22.72 -24.63 4.30
C THR A 221 -22.97 -26.11 4.59
N ILE A 222 -22.51 -27.01 3.72
CA ILE A 222 -22.71 -28.46 3.85
C ILE A 222 -22.05 -29.00 5.12
N TYR A 223 -20.83 -28.58 5.47
CA TYR A 223 -20.19 -29.02 6.71
C TYR A 223 -20.90 -28.49 7.95
N SER A 224 -21.48 -27.30 7.88
CA SER A 224 -22.27 -26.75 8.99
C SER A 224 -23.57 -27.54 9.17
N ASP A 225 -24.26 -27.91 8.09
CA ASP A 225 -25.43 -28.78 8.12
C ASP A 225 -25.09 -30.16 8.72
N ALA A 226 -23.93 -30.72 8.38
CA ALA A 226 -23.46 -31.97 8.96
C ALA A 226 -23.19 -31.84 10.47
N LEU A 227 -22.62 -30.71 10.90
CA LEU A 227 -22.32 -30.45 12.31
C LEU A 227 -23.58 -30.23 13.16
N GLU A 228 -24.63 -29.62 12.61
CA GLU A 228 -25.94 -29.51 13.27
C GLU A 228 -26.53 -30.89 13.61
N GLN A 229 -26.22 -31.93 12.81
CA GLN A 229 -26.68 -33.31 13.04
C GLN A 229 -25.71 -34.16 13.88
N ALA A 230 -24.43 -33.80 13.93
CA ALA A 230 -23.34 -34.65 14.46
C ALA A 230 -22.98 -34.37 15.93
N ALA A 231 -23.88 -33.76 16.71
CA ALA A 231 -23.62 -33.23 18.05
C ALA A 231 -23.35 -34.30 19.15
N ALA A 232 -22.28 -35.10 19.00
CA ALA A 232 -21.58 -35.89 20.04
C ALA A 232 -20.46 -36.84 19.49
N CYS A 233 -20.20 -36.91 18.18
CA CYS A 233 -19.29 -37.93 17.59
C CYS A 233 -17.86 -37.41 17.34
N GLU A 234 -16.85 -38.30 17.30
CA GLU A 234 -15.49 -38.01 16.80
C GLU A 234 -15.50 -37.42 15.36
N GLU A 235 -16.55 -37.71 14.60
CA GLU A 235 -16.79 -37.14 13.28
C GLU A 235 -16.94 -35.61 13.30
N ALA A 236 -17.41 -35.01 14.40
CA ALA A 236 -17.55 -33.57 14.54
C ALA A 236 -16.18 -32.86 14.46
N ASP A 237 -15.13 -33.41 15.05
CA ASP A 237 -13.78 -32.84 14.96
C ASP A 237 -13.19 -32.97 13.56
N VAL A 238 -13.53 -34.04 12.83
CA VAL A 238 -13.16 -34.18 11.41
C VAL A 238 -13.87 -33.10 10.57
N LEU A 239 -15.17 -32.90 10.80
CA LEU A 239 -15.98 -31.90 10.09
C LEU A 239 -15.50 -30.47 10.37
N LYS A 240 -15.27 -30.10 11.64
CA LYS A 240 -14.67 -28.81 12.02
C LYS A 240 -13.32 -28.62 11.36
N ARG A 241 -12.44 -29.62 11.39
CA ARG A 241 -11.16 -29.57 10.66
C ARG A 241 -11.39 -29.32 9.17
N ASN A 242 -12.29 -30.02 8.49
CA ASN A 242 -12.53 -29.80 7.08
C ASN A 242 -13.11 -28.41 6.79
N ARG A 243 -14.04 -27.94 7.62
CA ARG A 243 -14.65 -26.61 7.53
C ARG A 243 -13.64 -25.49 7.79
N SER A 244 -12.70 -25.67 8.72
CA SER A 244 -11.60 -24.70 8.95
C SER A 244 -10.76 -24.46 7.69
N LEU A 245 -10.52 -25.50 6.87
CA LEU A 245 -9.83 -25.32 5.58
C LEU A 245 -10.67 -24.49 4.60
N ALA A 246 -11.98 -24.71 4.55
CA ALA A 246 -12.88 -23.93 3.72
C ALA A 246 -12.93 -22.46 4.18
N PHE A 247 -12.96 -22.21 5.49
CA PHE A 247 -12.86 -20.88 6.07
C PHE A 247 -11.53 -20.17 5.74
N LEU A 248 -10.39 -20.88 5.78
CA LEU A 248 -9.10 -20.34 5.33
C LEU A 248 -9.13 -19.92 3.85
N ARG A 249 -9.79 -20.71 2.98
CA ARG A 249 -9.91 -20.41 1.55
C ARG A 249 -10.83 -19.23 1.26
N THR A 250 -11.82 -18.99 2.11
CA THR A 250 -12.74 -17.84 2.03
C THR A 250 -12.30 -16.65 2.89
N LYS A 251 -11.11 -16.70 3.51
CA LYS A 251 -10.52 -15.64 4.35
C LYS A 251 -11.32 -15.31 5.63
N GLN A 252 -12.08 -16.29 6.14
CA GLN A 252 -12.77 -16.25 7.44
C GLN A 252 -11.83 -16.82 8.53
N PHE A 253 -10.76 -16.09 8.85
CA PHE A 253 -9.67 -16.59 9.69
C PHE A 253 -10.07 -16.78 11.16
N ASP A 254 -10.96 -15.95 11.71
CA ASP A 254 -11.48 -16.14 13.06
C ASP A 254 -12.29 -17.44 13.18
N ALA A 255 -13.20 -17.68 12.22
CA ALA A 255 -13.97 -18.93 12.16
C ALA A 255 -13.08 -20.15 11.92
N ALA A 256 -12.09 -20.03 11.03
CA ALA A 256 -11.09 -21.07 10.81
C ALA A 256 -10.32 -21.42 12.09
N LEU A 257 -9.87 -20.41 12.83
CA LEU A 257 -9.13 -20.60 14.07
C LEU A 257 -9.99 -21.28 15.15
N SER A 258 -11.25 -20.87 15.29
CA SER A 258 -12.22 -21.49 16.20
C SER A 258 -12.41 -22.99 15.93
N ASP A 259 -12.51 -23.38 14.66
CA ASP A 259 -12.69 -24.78 14.26
C ASP A 259 -11.41 -25.65 14.40
N THR A 260 -10.26 -25.06 14.77
CA THR A 260 -9.00 -25.81 14.95
C THR A 260 -8.77 -26.32 16.37
N GLY A 261 -9.44 -25.76 17.37
CA GLY A 261 -9.20 -26.05 18.79
C GLY A 261 -8.15 -25.15 19.49
N PHE A 262 -7.64 -24.11 18.81
CA PHE A 262 -6.73 -23.12 19.40
C PHE A 262 -7.35 -22.45 20.64
N PRO A 263 -6.57 -22.16 21.71
CA PRO A 263 -5.13 -22.40 21.88
C PRO A 263 -4.77 -23.79 22.46
N ASN A 264 -5.77 -24.67 22.66
CA ASN A 264 -5.64 -25.89 23.46
C ASN A 264 -5.11 -27.07 22.65
N PHE A 265 -3.87 -26.97 22.18
CA PHE A 265 -3.18 -28.09 21.54
C PHE A 265 -2.32 -28.87 22.54
N ASP A 266 -2.46 -30.19 22.57
CA ASP A 266 -1.64 -31.16 23.30
C ASP A 266 -0.70 -31.94 22.35
N ASP A 267 -0.06 -33.00 22.84
CA ASP A 267 0.85 -33.83 22.03
C ASP A 267 0.11 -34.82 21.10
N ASN A 268 -1.20 -35.04 21.31
CA ASN A 268 -2.06 -35.88 20.47
C ASN A 268 -2.84 -35.09 19.41
N SER A 269 -2.65 -33.78 19.39
CA SER A 269 -3.38 -32.87 18.53
C SER A 269 -3.09 -33.11 17.05
N SER A 270 -4.12 -32.98 16.23
CA SER A 270 -4.07 -33.19 14.78
C SER A 270 -3.07 -32.24 14.11
N GLU A 271 -2.05 -32.79 13.43
CA GLU A 271 -1.06 -32.04 12.63
C GLU A 271 -1.73 -31.01 11.70
N LYS A 272 -2.79 -31.43 11.01
CA LYS A 272 -3.57 -30.57 10.11
C LYS A 272 -4.26 -29.41 10.83
N ALA A 273 -4.71 -29.63 12.07
CA ALA A 273 -5.40 -28.60 12.84
C ALA A 273 -4.39 -27.53 13.31
N MET A 274 -3.23 -27.96 13.82
CA MET A 274 -2.15 -27.05 14.21
C MET A 274 -1.63 -26.23 13.03
N TYR A 275 -1.43 -26.85 11.86
CA TYR A 275 -0.98 -26.12 10.67
C TYR A 275 -2.00 -25.05 10.24
N ARG A 276 -3.28 -25.39 10.23
CA ARG A 276 -4.36 -24.45 9.88
C ARG A 276 -4.52 -23.32 10.90
N ALA A 277 -4.34 -23.61 12.19
CA ALA A 277 -4.28 -22.58 13.23
C ALA A 277 -3.11 -21.61 12.98
N GLY A 278 -1.93 -22.13 12.64
CA GLY A 278 -0.78 -21.33 12.21
C GLY A 278 -1.11 -20.41 11.03
N GLU A 279 -1.76 -20.93 9.98
CA GLU A 279 -2.20 -20.13 8.82
C GLU A 279 -3.21 -19.03 9.22
N ALA A 280 -4.21 -19.36 10.02
CA ALA A 280 -5.20 -18.39 10.49
C ALA A 280 -4.55 -17.27 11.32
N LEU A 281 -3.71 -17.62 12.30
CA LEU A 281 -2.97 -16.65 13.14
C LEU A 281 -2.05 -15.76 12.31
N TYR A 282 -1.39 -16.30 11.28
CA TYR A 282 -0.56 -15.53 10.36
C TYR A 282 -1.36 -14.44 9.65
N HIS A 283 -2.54 -14.78 9.12
CA HIS A 283 -3.40 -13.83 8.42
C HIS A 283 -4.10 -12.82 9.34
N LEU A 284 -4.39 -13.23 10.58
CA LEU A 284 -4.83 -12.34 11.67
C LEU A 284 -3.69 -11.47 12.22
N ARG A 285 -2.45 -11.62 11.72
CA ARG A 285 -1.25 -10.89 12.13
C ARG A 285 -0.87 -11.12 13.60
N ARG A 286 -1.31 -12.23 14.18
CA ARG A 286 -0.91 -12.70 15.52
C ARG A 286 0.37 -13.50 15.41
N TYR A 287 1.45 -12.85 14.98
CA TYR A 287 2.69 -13.54 14.59
C TYR A 287 3.40 -14.20 15.77
N ASP A 288 3.30 -13.67 17.00
CA ASP A 288 3.82 -14.33 18.20
C ASP A 288 3.12 -15.69 18.44
N ASP A 289 1.78 -15.71 18.47
CA ASP A 289 1.00 -16.95 18.64
C ASP A 289 1.25 -17.91 17.46
N CYS A 290 1.33 -17.38 16.24
CA CYS A 290 1.63 -18.15 15.03
C CYS A 290 2.98 -18.87 15.16
N CYS A 291 4.04 -18.18 15.60
CA CYS A 291 5.35 -18.78 15.81
C CYS A 291 5.30 -19.87 16.88
N GLN A 292 4.63 -19.63 18.01
CA GLN A 292 4.51 -20.63 19.08
C GLN A 292 3.84 -21.92 18.60
N ILE A 293 2.74 -21.80 17.86
CA ILE A 293 2.01 -22.96 17.31
C ILE A 293 2.85 -23.69 16.25
N LEU A 294 3.50 -22.96 15.34
CA LEU A 294 4.31 -23.56 14.27
C LEU A 294 5.59 -24.21 14.81
N GLU A 295 6.22 -23.65 15.84
CA GLU A 295 7.36 -24.26 16.53
C GLU A 295 6.96 -25.57 17.22
N LYS A 296 5.81 -25.58 17.92
CA LYS A 296 5.27 -26.81 18.50
C LYS A 296 4.96 -27.86 17.41
N LEU A 297 4.35 -27.43 16.31
CA LEU A 297 4.06 -28.29 15.15
C LEU A 297 5.33 -28.89 14.56
N CYS A 298 6.37 -28.08 14.33
CA CYS A 298 7.65 -28.57 13.80
C CYS A 298 8.36 -29.53 14.77
N ARG A 299 8.17 -29.36 16.09
CA ARG A 299 8.71 -30.28 17.10
C ARG A 299 8.00 -31.64 17.08
N LEU A 300 6.67 -31.64 17.00
CA LEU A 300 5.87 -32.87 17.00
C LEU A 300 5.91 -33.60 15.64
N PHE A 301 6.00 -32.84 14.55
CA PHE A 301 5.95 -33.35 13.17
C PHE A 301 7.15 -32.81 12.36
N PRO A 302 8.39 -33.26 12.66
CA PRO A 302 9.61 -32.69 12.07
C PRO A 302 9.77 -32.94 10.56
N LEU A 303 9.00 -33.85 9.97
CA LEU A 303 9.02 -34.11 8.52
C LEU A 303 8.09 -33.18 7.72
N ASN A 304 7.33 -32.31 8.39
CA ASN A 304 6.43 -31.38 7.71
C ASN A 304 7.19 -30.15 7.18
N THR A 305 7.60 -30.21 5.92
CA THR A 305 8.33 -29.13 5.24
C THR A 305 7.51 -27.86 5.08
N LEU A 306 6.18 -27.97 4.95
CA LEU A 306 5.28 -26.81 4.87
C LEU A 306 5.24 -26.05 6.19
N ALA A 307 5.19 -26.76 7.32
CA ALA A 307 5.23 -26.18 8.65
C ALA A 307 6.56 -25.44 8.91
N GLN A 308 7.68 -26.04 8.49
CA GLN A 308 9.00 -25.41 8.60
C GLN A 308 9.08 -24.11 7.77
N ALA A 309 8.61 -24.15 6.53
CA ALA A 309 8.56 -22.96 5.67
C ALA A 309 7.62 -21.88 6.24
N ALA A 310 6.44 -22.26 6.75
CA ALA A 310 5.53 -21.36 7.42
C ALA A 310 6.17 -20.73 8.67
N SER A 311 6.90 -21.51 9.47
CA SER A 311 7.60 -21.04 10.67
C SER A 311 8.67 -19.99 10.32
N GLY A 312 9.50 -20.26 9.30
CA GLY A 312 10.52 -19.29 8.85
C GLY A 312 9.91 -17.98 8.35
N ARG A 313 8.77 -18.05 7.64
CA ARG A 313 8.01 -16.86 7.23
C ARG A 313 7.44 -16.11 8.43
N ALA A 314 6.78 -16.79 9.37
CA ALA A 314 6.21 -16.18 10.57
C ALA A 314 7.28 -15.50 11.45
N GLN A 315 8.44 -16.13 11.62
CA GLN A 315 9.58 -15.55 12.35
C GLN A 315 10.13 -14.30 11.65
N SER A 316 10.14 -14.27 10.32
CA SER A 316 10.54 -13.08 9.55
C SER A 316 9.56 -11.92 9.76
N ARG A 317 8.24 -12.19 9.72
CA ARG A 317 7.20 -11.20 10.04
C ARG A 317 7.29 -10.71 11.48
N LEU A 318 7.56 -11.60 12.42
CA LEU A 318 7.72 -11.26 13.82
C LEU A 318 8.95 -10.36 14.05
N ARG A 319 10.07 -10.63 13.35
CA ARG A 319 11.27 -9.78 13.39
C ARG A 319 10.95 -8.39 12.87
N GLU A 320 10.30 -8.28 11.71
CA GLU A 320 9.86 -6.99 11.15
C GLU A 320 9.01 -6.21 12.15
N GLN A 321 7.99 -6.85 12.75
CA GLN A 321 7.10 -6.24 13.75
C GLN A 321 7.85 -5.75 14.99
N LYS A 322 8.86 -6.49 15.47
CA LYS A 322 9.59 -6.15 16.71
C LYS A 322 10.71 -5.13 16.49
N THR A 323 11.35 -5.15 15.32
CA THR A 323 12.62 -4.42 15.10
C THR A 323 12.52 -3.31 14.07
N GLY A 324 11.56 -3.37 13.16
CA GLY A 324 11.48 -2.44 12.02
C GLY A 324 12.57 -2.66 10.97
N GLU A 325 13.24 -3.82 10.99
CA GLU A 325 14.24 -4.20 10.00
C GLU A 325 13.58 -4.69 8.70
N TYR A 326 13.55 -3.83 7.68
CA TYR A 326 13.06 -4.17 6.34
C TYR A 326 14.14 -3.98 5.28
N ASN A 327 14.17 -4.88 4.30
CA ASN A 327 14.94 -4.67 3.08
C ASN A 327 14.09 -3.92 2.05
N PHE A 328 14.00 -2.59 2.18
CA PHE A 328 13.14 -1.78 1.32
C PHE A 328 13.46 -1.88 -0.18
N LYS A 329 14.69 -2.26 -0.57
CA LYS A 329 15.03 -2.54 -1.97
C LYS A 329 14.29 -3.77 -2.48
N LEU A 330 14.24 -4.84 -1.67
CA LEU A 330 13.46 -6.03 -1.98
C LEU A 330 11.96 -5.73 -1.97
N LEU A 331 11.45 -4.95 -1.02
CA LEU A 331 10.04 -4.52 -1.01
C LEU A 331 9.68 -3.79 -2.31
N GLN A 332 10.54 -2.87 -2.79
CA GLN A 332 10.32 -2.18 -4.07
C GLN A 332 10.39 -3.15 -5.26
N ALA A 333 11.27 -4.15 -5.23
CA ALA A 333 11.37 -5.16 -6.28
C ALA A 333 10.15 -6.10 -6.30
N GLU A 334 9.62 -6.46 -5.13
CA GLU A 334 8.41 -7.25 -4.97
C GLU A 334 7.18 -6.48 -5.44
N ALA A 335 7.00 -5.23 -5.01
CA ALA A 335 5.91 -4.35 -5.43
C ALA A 335 5.86 -4.13 -6.95
N LYS A 336 7.00 -4.26 -7.66
CA LYS A 336 7.03 -4.19 -9.12
C LYS A 336 6.47 -5.44 -9.80
N LYS A 337 6.56 -6.61 -9.16
CA LYS A 337 6.22 -7.92 -9.74
C LYS A 337 4.77 -8.35 -9.49
N ILE A 338 4.10 -7.78 -8.48
CA ILE A 338 2.78 -8.25 -8.04
C ILE A 338 1.70 -7.19 -8.32
N ARG A 339 0.58 -7.62 -8.90
CA ARG A 339 -0.63 -6.80 -9.14
C ARG A 339 -1.86 -7.60 -8.69
N PRO A 340 -2.62 -7.15 -7.67
CA PRO A 340 -2.41 -5.95 -6.84
C PRO A 340 -1.14 -6.06 -5.96
N PRO A 341 -0.49 -4.94 -5.60
CA PRO A 341 0.80 -4.92 -4.90
C PRO A 341 0.66 -5.16 -3.38
N HIS A 342 -0.03 -6.24 -2.99
CA HIS A 342 -0.20 -6.63 -1.59
C HIS A 342 1.03 -7.41 -1.11
N LEU A 343 1.93 -6.75 -0.38
CA LEU A 343 3.22 -7.33 0.01
C LEU A 343 3.12 -8.18 1.27
N ASP A 344 3.87 -9.27 1.38
CA ASP A 344 3.86 -10.10 2.58
C ASP A 344 4.85 -9.56 3.62
N HIS A 345 4.47 -8.50 4.34
CA HIS A 345 5.29 -7.87 5.39
C HIS A 345 4.45 -7.43 6.60
N ALA A 346 5.06 -7.47 7.78
CA ALA A 346 4.39 -7.10 9.03
C ALA A 346 4.41 -5.60 9.30
N THR A 347 3.53 -5.15 10.19
CA THR A 347 3.53 -3.77 10.68
C THR A 347 4.58 -3.59 11.77
N TYR A 348 5.45 -2.59 11.63
CA TYR A 348 6.31 -2.08 12.68
C TYR A 348 5.74 -0.78 13.23
N ILE A 349 5.60 -0.72 14.56
CA ILE A 349 5.27 0.48 15.30
C ILE A 349 6.48 0.83 16.16
N GLY A 350 7.07 1.99 15.90
CA GLY A 350 8.21 2.50 16.64
C GLY A 350 7.82 2.97 18.05
N PRO A 351 8.61 3.85 18.67
CA PRO A 351 8.37 4.34 20.02
C PRO A 351 7.22 5.36 20.03
N LEU A 352 6.00 4.92 19.75
CA LEU A 352 4.84 5.78 19.54
C LEU A 352 3.69 5.42 20.48
N GLU A 353 2.89 6.42 20.83
CA GLU A 353 1.68 6.25 21.62
C GLU A 353 0.58 7.20 21.15
N VAL A 354 -0.68 6.76 21.30
CA VAL A 354 -1.85 7.58 20.99
C VAL A 354 -2.27 8.33 22.25
N LYS A 355 -2.42 9.65 22.16
CA LYS A 355 -2.90 10.50 23.27
C LYS A 355 -4.02 11.43 22.81
N GLN A 356 -4.79 11.93 23.77
CA GLN A 356 -5.73 13.01 23.52
C GLN A 356 -4.97 14.34 23.33
N THR A 357 -5.38 15.10 22.32
CA THR A 357 -4.90 16.45 22.02
C THR A 357 -5.89 17.49 22.55
N ALA A 358 -5.49 18.76 22.60
CA ALA A 358 -6.35 19.84 23.04
C ALA A 358 -7.51 20.14 22.07
N SER A 359 -7.32 19.97 20.75
CA SER A 359 -8.27 20.47 19.74
C SER A 359 -8.52 19.55 18.54
N LYS A 360 -7.73 18.49 18.33
CA LYS A 360 -7.79 17.62 17.14
C LYS A 360 -8.23 16.19 17.46
N GLY A 361 -8.87 15.97 18.61
CA GLY A 361 -9.18 14.64 19.09
C GLY A 361 -7.92 13.91 19.53
N ARG A 362 -7.68 12.69 19.02
CA ARG A 362 -6.47 11.91 19.33
C ARG A 362 -5.34 12.23 18.36
N GLY A 363 -4.11 12.10 18.84
CA GLY A 363 -2.89 12.30 18.07
C GLY A 363 -1.86 11.22 18.39
N LEU A 364 -0.89 11.03 17.50
CA LEU A 364 0.22 10.10 17.68
C LEU A 364 1.46 10.86 18.17
N PHE A 365 2.10 10.38 19.22
CA PHE A 365 3.21 11.06 19.91
C PHE A 365 4.43 10.14 20.00
N VAL A 366 5.64 10.72 20.00
CA VAL A 366 6.86 9.96 20.30
C VAL A 366 7.01 9.77 21.82
N THR A 367 7.34 8.54 22.23
CA THR A 367 7.57 8.15 23.63
C THR A 367 9.03 8.29 24.06
N LYS A 368 9.93 8.58 23.11
CA LYS A 368 11.34 8.88 23.36
C LYS A 368 11.87 9.78 22.26
N ALA A 369 12.98 10.48 22.53
CA ALA A 369 13.63 11.30 21.51
C ALA A 369 14.05 10.45 20.29
N VAL A 370 13.80 10.98 19.09
CA VAL A 370 14.16 10.35 17.80
C VAL A 370 14.89 11.35 16.92
N LYS A 371 15.77 10.85 16.06
CA LYS A 371 16.53 11.66 15.12
C LYS A 371 15.80 11.80 13.81
N ALA A 372 16.16 12.84 13.06
CA ALA A 372 15.71 12.98 11.68
C ALA A 372 15.86 11.62 10.95
N GLY A 373 14.77 11.24 10.28
CA GLY A 373 14.48 10.03 9.51
C GLY A 373 14.77 8.66 10.08
N ASP A 374 14.80 8.56 11.40
CA ASP A 374 14.40 7.35 12.10
C ASP A 374 13.05 6.83 11.57
N LEU A 375 12.92 5.50 11.51
CA LEU A 375 11.67 4.83 11.13
C LEU A 375 10.70 4.90 12.31
N LEU A 376 9.55 5.53 12.11
CA LEU A 376 8.52 5.64 13.13
C LEU A 376 7.40 4.60 12.91
N LEU A 377 6.99 4.41 11.66
CA LEU A 377 6.02 3.39 11.28
C LEU A 377 6.43 2.75 9.95
N CYS A 378 6.28 1.44 9.85
CA CYS A 378 6.16 0.74 8.57
C CYS A 378 4.91 -0.12 8.65
N GLU A 379 3.78 0.45 8.24
CA GLU A 379 2.46 -0.11 8.50
C GLU A 379 1.90 -0.82 7.26
N LYS A 380 1.44 -2.05 7.48
CA LYS A 380 0.71 -2.85 6.50
C LYS A 380 -0.74 -2.42 6.49
N ALA A 381 -1.28 -2.04 5.32
CA ALA A 381 -2.65 -1.56 5.18
C ALA A 381 -3.67 -2.48 5.88
N PHE A 382 -4.65 -1.90 6.56
CA PHE A 382 -5.82 -2.66 7.01
C PHE A 382 -6.60 -3.16 5.79
N ALA A 383 -6.83 -2.30 4.82
CA ALA A 383 -7.37 -2.63 3.51
C ALA A 383 -6.74 -1.71 2.45
N HIS A 384 -6.53 -2.24 1.25
CA HIS A 384 -5.93 -1.51 0.13
C HIS A 384 -6.51 -2.02 -1.19
N CYS A 385 -6.99 -1.09 -2.02
CA CYS A 385 -7.55 -1.35 -3.34
C CYS A 385 -6.68 -0.65 -4.40
N TYR A 386 -6.21 -1.43 -5.37
CA TYR A 386 -5.31 -0.97 -6.41
C TYR A 386 -6.08 -0.68 -7.69
N ALA A 387 -6.03 0.54 -8.20
CA ALA A 387 -6.55 0.85 -9.52
C ALA A 387 -5.60 0.31 -10.59
N SER A 388 -6.05 -0.64 -11.41
CA SER A 388 -5.27 -1.15 -12.54
C SER A 388 -5.07 -0.06 -13.59
N ASN A 389 -3.85 0.01 -14.14
CA ASN A 389 -3.55 0.85 -15.29
C ASN A 389 -3.56 0.00 -16.57
N LYS A 390 -3.83 0.63 -17.72
CA LYS A 390 -3.79 -0.03 -19.05
C LYS A 390 -2.46 -0.75 -19.34
N SER A 391 -1.38 -0.36 -18.66
CA SER A 391 -0.05 -0.96 -18.78
C SER A 391 0.18 -2.23 -17.96
N ASP A 392 -0.71 -2.56 -17.01
CA ASP A 392 -0.52 -3.70 -16.10
C ASP A 392 -0.88 -5.07 -16.74
N GLY A 393 -1.39 -5.07 -17.98
CA GLY A 393 -1.82 -6.26 -18.71
C GLY A 393 -3.23 -6.73 -18.32
N GLU A 394 -3.89 -7.50 -19.20
CA GLU A 394 -5.29 -7.94 -19.04
C GLU A 394 -5.52 -8.86 -17.82
N ASN A 395 -4.48 -9.50 -17.29
CA ASN A 395 -4.55 -10.42 -16.14
C ASN A 395 -4.24 -9.76 -14.79
N ALA A 396 -4.11 -8.42 -14.73
CA ALA A 396 -3.87 -7.73 -13.47
C ALA A 396 -5.16 -7.62 -12.65
N GLY A 397 -5.20 -8.23 -11.45
CA GLY A 397 -6.35 -8.22 -10.54
C GLY A 397 -6.62 -6.88 -9.83
N GLY A 398 -6.50 -5.76 -10.55
CA GLY A 398 -6.80 -4.43 -10.02
C GLY A 398 -8.30 -4.14 -9.95
N SER A 399 -8.68 -3.27 -9.03
CA SER A 399 -10.04 -2.77 -8.84
C SER A 399 -10.41 -1.77 -9.94
N ASN A 400 -11.66 -1.82 -10.38
CA ASN A 400 -12.22 -0.83 -11.30
C ASN A 400 -12.31 0.56 -10.66
N ILE A 401 -12.05 1.59 -11.44
CA ILE A 401 -12.27 2.98 -11.03
C ILE A 401 -13.78 3.25 -11.04
N SER A 402 -14.29 3.75 -9.91
CA SER A 402 -15.69 4.08 -9.71
C SER A 402 -15.82 5.49 -9.10
N ILE A 403 -17.03 6.03 -9.14
CA ILE A 403 -17.41 7.26 -8.44
C ILE A 403 -18.26 6.88 -7.24
N LEU A 404 -17.81 7.19 -6.03
CA LEU A 404 -18.61 7.07 -4.82
C LEU A 404 -19.26 8.40 -4.48
N ILE A 405 -20.59 8.40 -4.39
CA ILE A 405 -21.42 9.58 -4.16
C ILE A 405 -22.07 9.47 -2.80
N ASN A 406 -21.73 10.40 -1.90
CA ASN A 406 -22.43 10.56 -0.63
C ASN A 406 -23.19 11.89 -0.62
N ALA A 407 -24.51 11.81 -0.82
CA ALA A 407 -25.36 13.00 -0.88
C ALA A 407 -25.54 13.69 0.48
N GLU A 408 -25.41 12.95 1.60
CA GLU A 408 -25.53 13.47 2.96
C GLU A 408 -24.27 14.24 3.39
N ALA A 409 -23.10 13.65 3.13
CA ALA A 409 -21.81 14.30 3.40
C ALA A 409 -21.41 15.33 2.32
N ASP A 410 -22.17 15.42 1.22
CA ASP A 410 -21.91 16.30 0.08
C ASP A 410 -20.52 16.06 -0.57
N THR A 411 -20.16 14.78 -0.73
CA THR A 411 -18.86 14.35 -1.29
C THR A 411 -19.02 13.50 -2.56
N ILE A 412 -18.11 13.70 -3.51
CA ILE A 412 -17.93 12.81 -4.68
C ILE A 412 -16.46 12.47 -4.77
N VAL A 413 -16.13 11.19 -4.63
CA VAL A 413 -14.76 10.71 -4.77
C VAL A 413 -14.66 9.73 -5.92
N MET A 414 -13.62 9.90 -6.73
CA MET A 414 -13.30 9.00 -7.83
C MET A 414 -12.11 8.11 -7.45
N GLY A 415 -12.17 6.84 -7.83
CA GLY A 415 -11.12 5.87 -7.56
C GLY A 415 -11.69 4.54 -7.08
N THR A 416 -10.98 3.91 -6.15
CA THR A 416 -11.26 2.58 -5.62
C THR A 416 -11.99 2.61 -4.27
N GLN A 417 -12.54 3.76 -3.86
CA GLN A 417 -13.14 3.96 -2.54
C GLN A 417 -14.41 3.11 -2.33
N ALA A 418 -15.25 2.94 -3.35
CA ALA A 418 -16.42 2.07 -3.25
C ALA A 418 -16.01 0.61 -2.98
N GLU A 419 -14.91 0.17 -3.61
CA GLU A 419 -14.34 -1.16 -3.42
C GLU A 419 -13.67 -1.30 -2.05
N LEU A 420 -12.99 -0.24 -1.60
CA LEU A 420 -12.37 -0.19 -0.27
C LEU A 420 -13.42 -0.32 0.83
N LEU A 421 -14.56 0.38 0.71
CA LEU A 421 -15.67 0.27 1.65
C LEU A 421 -16.17 -1.17 1.78
N LYS A 422 -16.49 -1.80 0.64
CA LYS A 422 -16.92 -3.19 0.56
C LYS A 422 -15.89 -4.15 1.17
N THR A 423 -14.62 -3.97 0.81
CA THR A 423 -13.50 -4.77 1.34
C THR A 423 -13.37 -4.64 2.84
N MET A 424 -13.50 -3.44 3.40
CA MET A 424 -13.40 -3.20 4.84
C MET A 424 -14.56 -3.86 5.59
N ILE A 425 -15.79 -3.69 5.10
CA ILE A 425 -17.01 -4.29 5.67
C ILE A 425 -16.91 -5.82 5.68
N GLN A 426 -16.61 -6.42 4.52
CA GLN A 426 -16.46 -7.87 4.40
C GLN A 426 -15.34 -8.41 5.28
N LYS A 427 -14.22 -7.68 5.38
CA LYS A 427 -13.09 -8.11 6.20
C LYS A 427 -13.44 -8.21 7.68
N ILE A 428 -14.14 -7.22 8.24
CA ILE A 428 -14.54 -7.24 9.67
C ILE A 428 -15.75 -8.13 9.93
N TYR A 429 -16.61 -8.34 8.93
CA TYR A 429 -17.71 -9.31 9.02
C TYR A 429 -17.16 -10.74 9.13
N HIS A 430 -16.20 -11.09 8.27
CA HIS A 430 -15.56 -12.41 8.27
C HIS A 430 -14.54 -12.61 9.40
N ASN A 431 -14.02 -11.52 9.97
CA ASN A 431 -13.03 -11.53 11.03
C ASN A 431 -13.36 -10.47 12.10
N PRO A 432 -14.37 -10.73 12.95
CA PRO A 432 -14.83 -9.78 13.97
C PRO A 432 -13.73 -9.33 14.96
N SER A 433 -12.69 -10.14 15.17
CA SER A 433 -11.55 -9.78 16.03
C SER A 433 -10.80 -8.54 15.53
N LEU A 434 -10.93 -8.21 14.24
CA LEU A 434 -10.30 -7.05 13.62
C LEU A 434 -11.13 -5.77 13.73
N ALA A 435 -12.42 -5.86 14.08
CA ALA A 435 -13.33 -4.72 14.11
C ALA A 435 -12.91 -3.62 15.09
N PRO A 436 -12.50 -3.90 16.35
CA PRO A 436 -12.17 -2.86 17.33
C PRO A 436 -11.03 -1.92 16.89
N ALA A 437 -10.03 -2.46 16.19
CA ALA A 437 -8.93 -1.67 15.68
C ALA A 437 -9.39 -0.63 14.63
N LEU A 438 -10.46 -0.93 13.90
CA LEU A 438 -11.02 -0.05 12.89
C LEU A 438 -12.09 0.89 13.45
N THR A 439 -13.06 0.37 14.20
CA THR A 439 -14.21 1.13 14.71
C THR A 439 -13.81 2.23 15.70
N THR A 440 -12.64 2.10 16.30
CA THR A 440 -12.05 3.14 17.16
C THR A 440 -11.41 4.28 16.39
N LEU A 441 -11.34 4.30 15.06
CA LEU A 441 -10.81 5.43 14.30
C LEU A 441 -11.77 6.64 14.30
N TYR A 442 -11.30 7.81 13.85
CA TYR A 442 -12.12 9.01 13.81
C TYR A 442 -13.27 8.89 12.79
N HIS A 443 -14.51 9.02 13.23
CA HIS A 443 -15.69 8.89 12.37
C HIS A 443 -16.62 10.12 12.44
N GLY A 444 -16.08 11.26 12.86
CA GLY A 444 -16.83 12.50 13.06
C GLY A 444 -17.90 12.35 14.15
N ASP A 445 -19.07 12.95 13.91
CA ASP A 445 -20.18 12.94 14.87
C ASP A 445 -21.07 11.70 14.79
N TYR A 446 -20.79 10.78 13.85
CA TYR A 446 -21.59 9.56 13.69
C TYR A 446 -21.39 8.65 14.91
N GLN A 447 -22.48 8.21 15.53
CA GLN A 447 -22.42 7.27 16.64
C GLN A 447 -22.70 5.86 16.13
N GLY A 448 -21.68 5.01 16.22
CA GLY A 448 -21.82 3.58 15.94
C GLY A 448 -22.54 2.83 17.06
N LEU A 449 -22.72 1.53 16.85
CA LEU A 449 -23.24 0.61 17.86
C LEU A 449 -22.11 -0.14 18.55
N ASP A 450 -22.28 -0.41 19.84
CA ASP A 450 -21.33 -1.22 20.64
C ASP A 450 -21.60 -2.73 20.53
N THR A 451 -22.75 -3.13 19.98
CA THR A 451 -23.14 -4.53 19.85
C THR A 451 -22.31 -5.23 18.76
N LEU A 452 -21.55 -6.24 19.14
CA LEU A 452 -20.66 -6.99 18.23
C LEU A 452 -21.32 -8.21 17.58
N LEU A 453 -22.26 -8.86 18.28
CA LEU A 453 -22.85 -10.14 17.88
C LEU A 453 -24.36 -10.16 18.18
N VAL A 454 -25.14 -10.69 17.25
CA VAL A 454 -26.58 -11.00 17.42
C VAL A 454 -26.87 -12.30 16.66
N ASP A 455 -27.60 -13.22 17.28
CA ASP A 455 -27.87 -14.55 16.71
C ASP A 455 -26.58 -15.29 16.28
N GLU A 456 -25.51 -15.16 17.08
CA GLU A 456 -24.16 -15.69 16.78
C GLU A 456 -23.49 -15.10 15.52
N MET A 457 -24.12 -14.11 14.89
CA MET A 457 -23.62 -13.44 13.69
C MET A 457 -22.99 -12.08 14.01
N PRO A 458 -21.86 -11.73 13.36
CA PRO A 458 -21.24 -10.42 13.50
C PRO A 458 -22.15 -9.29 13.02
N ILE A 459 -22.25 -8.24 13.83
CA ILE A 459 -22.91 -6.99 13.44
C ILE A 459 -21.87 -6.03 12.87
N VAL A 460 -22.12 -5.54 11.66
CA VAL A 460 -21.29 -4.54 11.00
C VAL A 460 -22.14 -3.36 10.56
N ASP A 461 -21.87 -2.21 11.18
CA ASP A 461 -22.46 -0.94 10.78
C ASP A 461 -21.73 -0.39 9.53
N THR A 462 -22.34 -0.61 8.38
CA THR A 462 -21.89 -0.14 7.06
C THR A 462 -21.65 1.37 7.04
N PHE A 463 -22.48 2.17 7.71
CA PHE A 463 -22.36 3.63 7.68
C PHE A 463 -21.27 4.12 8.62
N LEU A 464 -21.06 3.47 9.77
CA LEU A 464 -19.88 3.73 10.60
C LEU A 464 -18.59 3.48 9.79
N VAL A 465 -18.49 2.33 9.11
CA VAL A 465 -17.31 2.00 8.28
C VAL A 465 -17.14 2.99 7.13
N GLU A 466 -18.22 3.47 6.53
CA GLU A 466 -18.16 4.50 5.49
C GLU A 466 -17.60 5.82 6.02
N ARG A 467 -18.04 6.28 7.20
CA ARG A 467 -17.52 7.49 7.85
C ARG A 467 -16.05 7.35 8.23
N ILE A 468 -15.66 6.18 8.74
CA ILE A 468 -14.26 5.87 9.04
C ILE A 468 -13.43 5.92 7.76
N MET A 469 -13.86 5.24 6.69
CA MET A 469 -13.14 5.23 5.42
C MET A 469 -13.03 6.66 4.86
N SER A 470 -14.11 7.43 4.85
CA SER A 470 -14.11 8.77 4.26
C SER A 470 -13.16 9.72 5.00
N LEU A 471 -13.03 9.57 6.32
CA LEU A 471 -12.20 10.43 7.17
C LEU A 471 -10.80 9.88 7.45
N ASN A 472 -10.46 8.65 7.05
CA ASN A 472 -9.17 7.98 7.35
C ASN A 472 -8.55 7.21 6.15
N SER A 473 -9.11 7.32 4.94
CA SER A 473 -8.54 6.66 3.75
C SER A 473 -7.50 7.53 3.04
N PHE A 474 -6.39 6.92 2.65
CA PHE A 474 -5.28 7.56 1.96
C PHE A 474 -5.27 7.15 0.50
N GLY A 475 -5.31 8.13 -0.40
CA GLY A 475 -4.89 7.91 -1.79
C GLY A 475 -3.40 7.59 -1.82
N CYS A 476 -3.00 6.56 -2.56
CA CYS A 476 -1.61 6.10 -2.58
C CYS A 476 -1.12 5.72 -3.98
N PRO A 477 0.12 6.08 -4.36
CA PRO A 477 0.76 5.54 -5.54
C PRO A 477 1.19 4.09 -5.30
N LEU A 478 1.46 3.35 -6.38
CA LEU A 478 2.15 2.05 -6.31
C LEU A 478 3.49 2.15 -5.57
N SER A 479 4.23 3.24 -5.81
CA SER A 479 5.50 3.52 -5.15
C SER A 479 5.75 5.03 -5.14
N SER A 480 5.98 5.60 -3.95
CA SER A 480 6.34 7.02 -3.83
C SER A 480 7.65 7.35 -4.54
N LEU A 481 8.59 6.39 -4.61
CA LEU A 481 9.84 6.55 -5.36
C LEU A 481 9.59 6.72 -6.86
N ASN A 482 8.74 5.87 -7.45
CA ASN A 482 8.45 5.95 -8.88
C ASN A 482 7.69 7.26 -9.18
N HIS A 483 6.69 7.59 -8.36
CA HIS A 483 5.95 8.84 -8.49
C HIS A 483 6.88 10.06 -8.43
N HIS A 484 7.83 10.08 -7.49
CA HIS A 484 8.81 11.16 -7.38
C HIS A 484 9.71 11.29 -8.64
N LYS A 485 10.12 10.18 -9.27
CA LYS A 485 10.90 10.20 -10.52
C LYS A 485 10.12 10.82 -11.68
N ASP A 486 8.80 10.68 -11.69
CA ASP A 486 7.94 11.20 -12.75
C ASP A 486 7.64 12.69 -12.55
N VAL A 487 7.54 13.17 -11.31
CA VAL A 487 7.40 14.60 -11.00
C VAL A 487 8.54 15.43 -11.60
N GLY A 488 9.78 14.94 -11.54
CA GLY A 488 10.94 15.61 -12.15
C GLY A 488 10.89 15.75 -13.68
N LYS A 489 9.99 15.02 -14.36
CA LYS A 489 9.80 15.09 -15.81
C LYS A 489 8.62 15.97 -16.23
N ILE A 490 7.67 16.24 -15.33
CA ILE A 490 6.40 16.89 -15.66
C ILE A 490 6.34 18.26 -14.98
N ARG A 491 6.44 19.34 -15.78
CA ARG A 491 6.39 20.74 -15.30
C ARG A 491 5.08 21.14 -14.60
N ASN A 492 4.00 20.39 -14.78
CA ASN A 492 2.71 20.54 -14.12
C ASN A 492 2.11 19.14 -13.89
N PRO A 493 2.35 18.49 -12.74
CA PRO A 493 1.70 17.22 -12.45
C PRO A 493 0.17 17.42 -12.46
N PRO A 494 -0.61 16.50 -13.05
CA PRO A 494 -2.06 16.51 -12.89
C PRO A 494 -2.42 16.47 -11.40
N GLY A 495 -3.62 16.96 -11.06
CA GLY A 495 -4.10 17.08 -9.68
C GLY A 495 -3.75 15.85 -8.85
N SER A 496 -3.28 16.09 -7.62
CA SER A 496 -2.56 15.20 -6.70
C SER A 496 -3.31 13.93 -6.23
N ALA A 497 -4.29 13.46 -6.96
CA ALA A 497 -5.20 12.44 -6.52
C ALA A 497 -4.84 11.07 -7.10
N PHE A 498 -4.71 10.09 -6.21
CA PHE A 498 -4.49 8.70 -6.60
C PHE A 498 -5.84 7.99 -6.71
N HIS A 499 -6.00 7.16 -7.76
CA HIS A 499 -7.17 6.29 -7.89
C HIS A 499 -7.12 5.09 -6.92
N SER A 500 -5.92 4.59 -6.62
CA SER A 500 -5.71 3.58 -5.58
C SER A 500 -5.82 4.20 -4.20
N CYS A 501 -6.45 3.49 -3.27
CA CYS A 501 -6.60 3.95 -1.90
C CYS A 501 -6.54 2.81 -0.88
N GLY A 502 -6.29 3.16 0.37
CA GLY A 502 -6.31 2.23 1.49
C GLY A 502 -6.46 2.90 2.84
N THR A 503 -6.63 2.09 3.88
CA THR A 503 -6.76 2.54 5.27
C THR A 503 -5.64 1.93 6.10
N TRP A 504 -4.94 2.77 6.87
CA TRP A 504 -3.82 2.39 7.76
C TRP A 504 -4.16 2.89 9.17
N ILE A 505 -4.35 1.98 10.12
CA ILE A 505 -4.91 2.27 11.44
C ILE A 505 -4.01 3.23 12.22
N GLN A 506 -2.73 2.92 12.36
CA GLN A 506 -1.79 3.71 13.16
C GLN A 506 -1.51 5.07 12.52
N ALA A 507 -1.30 5.10 11.20
CA ALA A 507 -1.10 6.33 10.46
C ALA A 507 -2.31 7.28 10.50
N SER A 508 -3.52 6.76 10.71
CA SER A 508 -4.75 7.56 10.82
C SER A 508 -4.80 8.44 12.09
N TYR A 509 -3.97 8.13 13.10
CA TYR A 509 -3.83 8.96 14.30
C TYR A 509 -2.87 10.15 14.13
N ILE A 510 -2.15 10.25 13.01
CA ILE A 510 -1.23 11.37 12.77
C ILE A 510 -2.05 12.57 12.30
N ASN A 511 -1.97 13.68 13.02
CA ASN A 511 -2.78 14.86 12.70
C ASN A 511 -2.18 15.71 11.57
N HIS A 512 -3.00 16.62 11.03
CA HIS A 512 -2.51 17.61 10.07
C HIS A 512 -1.71 18.73 10.75
N SER A 513 -0.61 19.12 10.10
CA SER A 513 0.01 20.43 10.23
C SER A 513 0.64 20.83 8.90
N CYS A 514 0.49 22.09 8.47
CA CYS A 514 1.17 22.56 7.26
C CYS A 514 2.70 22.55 7.44
N THR A 515 3.18 22.77 8.68
CA THR A 515 4.56 22.54 9.09
C THR A 515 4.70 21.12 9.66
N SER A 516 4.68 20.12 8.78
CA SER A 516 4.83 18.71 9.16
C SER A 516 6.18 18.45 9.83
N ASN A 517 6.26 17.42 10.67
CA ASN A 517 7.50 16.96 11.31
C ASN A 517 7.79 15.46 11.03
N VAL A 518 6.89 14.79 10.30
CA VAL A 518 7.11 13.48 9.70
C VAL A 518 6.69 13.48 8.23
N ARG A 519 7.18 12.50 7.47
CA ARG A 519 6.82 12.29 6.04
C ARG A 519 6.33 10.87 5.84
N ARG A 520 5.23 10.71 5.11
CA ARG A 520 4.74 9.41 4.64
C ARG A 520 5.22 9.09 3.22
N SER A 521 5.42 7.80 2.96
CA SER A 521 5.66 7.22 1.63
C SER A 521 5.02 5.85 1.51
N PHE A 522 4.91 5.34 0.29
CA PHE A 522 4.23 4.08 -0.01
C PHE A 522 5.11 3.14 -0.84
N ILE A 523 5.02 1.85 -0.54
CA ILE A 523 5.52 0.75 -1.36
C ILE A 523 4.44 -0.33 -1.39
N GLY A 524 3.70 -0.44 -2.49
CA GLY A 524 2.51 -1.27 -2.54
C GLY A 524 1.51 -0.86 -1.45
N ASP A 525 1.11 -1.81 -0.62
CA ASP A 525 0.22 -1.56 0.52
C ASP A 525 0.93 -1.35 1.88
N MET A 526 2.24 -1.08 1.85
CA MET A 526 3.01 -0.64 3.02
C MET A 526 3.10 0.89 3.05
N MET A 527 2.69 1.52 4.15
CA MET A 527 2.93 2.93 4.43
C MET A 527 4.14 3.08 5.36
N ILE A 528 5.09 3.92 4.96
CA ILE A 528 6.31 4.19 5.71
C ILE A 528 6.26 5.63 6.21
N VAL A 529 6.40 5.82 7.52
CA VAL A 529 6.47 7.14 8.16
C VAL A 529 7.82 7.31 8.83
N ARG A 530 8.52 8.40 8.49
CA ARG A 530 9.82 8.76 9.05
C ARG A 530 9.80 10.16 9.64
N ALA A 531 10.57 10.35 10.71
CA ALA A 531 10.85 11.69 11.24
C ALA A 531 11.52 12.54 10.17
N ILE A 532 11.28 13.84 10.13
CA ILE A 532 12.00 14.72 9.19
C ILE A 532 12.92 15.73 9.87
N CYS A 533 12.81 15.83 11.19
CA CYS A 533 13.66 16.58 12.07
C CYS A 533 13.88 15.75 13.34
N ASP A 534 14.80 16.21 14.19
CA ASP A 534 14.92 15.67 15.54
C ASP A 534 13.65 16.01 16.33
N LEU A 535 13.08 15.00 17.00
CA LEU A 535 11.87 15.14 17.81
C LEU A 535 12.20 14.75 19.24
N GLU A 536 11.82 15.59 20.18
CA GLU A 536 11.95 15.31 21.61
C GLU A 536 10.82 14.39 22.08
N GLU A 537 11.02 13.70 23.20
CA GLU A 537 9.98 12.91 23.85
C GLU A 537 8.70 13.74 24.10
N GLY A 538 7.54 13.14 23.85
CA GLY A 538 6.25 13.79 24.00
C GLY A 538 5.87 14.71 22.83
N THR A 539 6.64 14.76 21.74
CA THR A 539 6.28 15.54 20.54
C THR A 539 5.18 14.84 19.74
N GLU A 540 4.12 15.57 19.39
CA GLU A 540 3.06 15.09 18.49
C GLU A 540 3.57 14.99 17.04
N LEU A 541 3.17 13.95 16.33
CA LEU A 541 3.50 13.74 14.93
C LEU A 541 2.47 14.41 14.02
N PHE A 542 2.98 15.08 12.98
CA PHE A 542 2.17 15.75 11.98
C PHE A 542 2.67 15.51 10.57
N PHE A 543 1.73 15.28 9.65
CA PHE A 543 1.96 15.26 8.21
C PHE A 543 0.84 15.95 7.44
N TRP A 544 1.02 16.08 6.12
CA TRP A 544 0.06 16.78 5.27
C TRP A 544 -1.14 15.90 4.93
N TYR A 545 -2.33 16.29 5.36
CA TYR A 545 -3.57 15.74 4.77
C TYR A 545 -3.73 16.16 3.31
N HIS A 546 -3.34 17.39 3.01
CA HIS A 546 -3.19 17.92 1.66
C HIS A 546 -1.89 18.70 1.61
N CYS A 547 -1.16 18.59 0.50
CA CYS A 547 0.04 19.38 0.26
C CYS A 547 -0.32 20.87 0.36
N PRO A 548 0.44 21.68 1.12
CA PRO A 548 0.26 23.13 1.14
C PRO A 548 0.44 23.69 -0.28
N GLU A 549 -0.64 24.15 -0.91
CA GLU A 549 -0.64 24.61 -2.31
C GLU A 549 0.01 25.98 -2.50
N LYS A 550 0.39 26.26 -3.74
CA LYS A 550 0.90 27.54 -4.24
C LYS A 550 -0.24 28.56 -4.36
N GLY A 551 -0.87 28.95 -3.26
CA GLY A 551 -2.06 29.79 -3.35
C GLY A 551 -2.73 30.17 -2.04
N ASN A 552 -3.88 30.84 -2.17
CA ASN A 552 -4.57 31.58 -1.13
C ASN A 552 -4.92 30.73 0.10
N SER A 553 -4.71 31.27 1.30
CA SER A 553 -4.94 30.57 2.59
C SER A 553 -6.39 30.09 2.78
N ASN A 554 -7.34 30.71 2.08
CA ASN A 554 -8.75 30.29 2.05
C ASN A 554 -8.96 28.91 1.43
N ASP A 555 -8.16 28.49 0.46
CA ASP A 555 -8.31 27.18 -0.18
C ASP A 555 -7.91 26.05 0.77
N THR A 556 -6.82 26.25 1.53
CA THR A 556 -6.38 25.31 2.56
C THR A 556 -7.41 25.21 3.70
N LYS A 557 -7.96 26.35 4.15
CA LYS A 557 -9.05 26.35 5.15
C LYS A 557 -10.28 25.60 4.66
N ASN A 558 -10.68 25.80 3.41
CA ASN A 558 -11.84 25.12 2.83
C ASN A 558 -11.64 23.61 2.68
N LYS A 559 -10.41 23.17 2.33
CA LYS A 559 -10.08 21.74 2.19
C LYS A 559 -10.09 20.99 3.53
N LEU A 560 -9.69 21.65 4.62
CA LEU A 560 -9.65 21.01 5.96
C LEU A 560 -11.00 20.98 6.68
N LYS A 561 -11.99 21.80 6.25
CA LYS A 561 -13.34 21.81 6.84
C LYS A 561 -13.99 20.44 6.92
N TYR A 562 -13.69 19.56 5.97
CA TYR A 562 -14.20 18.20 5.94
C TYR A 562 -13.89 17.38 7.20
N TRP A 563 -12.75 17.67 7.87
CA TRP A 563 -12.35 17.01 9.12
C TRP A 563 -12.82 17.74 10.39
N GLY A 564 -13.45 18.91 10.27
CA GLY A 564 -14.03 19.63 11.41
C GLY A 564 -13.04 20.37 12.31
N PHE A 565 -11.82 20.67 11.85
CA PHE A 565 -10.83 21.44 12.63
C PHE A 565 -10.19 22.58 11.81
N GLU A 566 -9.62 23.56 12.51
CA GLU A 566 -8.77 24.60 11.90
C GLU A 566 -7.29 24.36 12.22
N CYS A 567 -6.41 24.51 11.23
CA CYS A 567 -4.97 24.40 11.44
C CYS A 567 -4.41 25.66 12.13
N GLU A 568 -3.66 25.48 13.21
CA GLU A 568 -3.04 26.55 14.03
C GLU A 568 -1.52 26.62 13.89
N CYS A 569 -0.95 25.93 12.89
CA CYS A 569 0.50 25.96 12.65
C CYS A 569 1.02 27.37 12.34
N SER A 570 2.35 27.57 12.37
CA SER A 570 2.94 28.91 12.19
C SER A 570 2.56 29.57 10.86
N ILE A 571 2.40 28.80 9.78
CA ILE A 571 1.94 29.29 8.47
C ILE A 571 0.49 29.80 8.56
N CYS A 572 -0.43 28.98 9.06
CA CYS A 572 -1.85 29.34 9.15
C CYS A 572 -2.09 30.50 10.12
N SER A 573 -1.31 30.57 11.21
CA SER A 573 -1.38 31.65 12.19
C SER A 573 -0.87 32.97 11.61
N ASP A 574 0.25 32.97 10.85
CA ASP A 574 0.75 34.16 10.15
C ASP A 574 -0.22 34.64 9.05
N ASP A 575 -0.80 33.70 8.30
CA ASP A 575 -1.79 34.01 7.27
C ASP A 575 -3.07 34.64 7.86
N LYS A 576 -3.49 34.23 9.07
CA LYS A 576 -4.65 34.80 9.77
C LYS A 576 -4.44 36.27 10.15
N VAL A 577 -3.21 36.66 10.53
CA VAL A 577 -2.90 38.05 10.92
C VAL A 577 -2.45 38.93 9.75
N THR A 578 -2.06 38.34 8.61
CA THR A 578 -1.61 39.08 7.43
C THR A 578 -2.78 39.86 6.79
N PRO A 579 -2.65 41.20 6.57
CA PRO A 579 -3.70 42.00 5.95
C PRO A 579 -4.09 41.52 4.54
N LEU A 580 -5.38 41.64 4.20
CA LEU A 580 -5.91 41.28 2.87
C LEU A 580 -5.21 42.05 1.72
N SER A 581 -4.77 43.28 1.95
CA SER A 581 -3.99 44.07 0.98
C SER A 581 -2.66 43.39 0.66
N THR A 582 -1.94 42.93 1.68
CA THR A 582 -0.67 42.20 1.54
C THR A 582 -0.87 40.85 0.87
N GLN A 583 -1.94 40.11 1.20
CA GLN A 583 -2.27 38.85 0.53
C GLN A 583 -2.54 39.06 -0.96
N ARG A 584 -3.31 40.10 -1.32
CA ARG A 584 -3.54 40.49 -2.73
C ARG A 584 -2.25 40.90 -3.43
N GLN A 585 -1.38 41.63 -2.76
CA GLN A 585 -0.07 42.03 -3.29
C GLN A 585 0.81 40.80 -3.60
N ARG A 586 0.89 39.83 -2.67
CA ARG A 586 1.60 38.55 -2.86
C ARG A 586 1.10 37.81 -4.10
N GLU A 587 -0.22 37.75 -4.28
CA GLU A 587 -0.86 37.08 -5.42
C GLU A 587 -0.55 37.77 -6.76
N VAL A 588 -0.55 39.11 -6.79
CA VAL A 588 -0.15 39.88 -7.98
C VAL A 588 1.32 39.65 -8.33
N LEU A 589 2.21 39.70 -7.34
CA LEU A 589 3.64 39.44 -7.53
C LEU A 589 3.89 38.02 -8.04
N ARG A 590 3.22 37.02 -7.46
CA ARG A 590 3.29 35.61 -7.89
C ARG A 590 2.85 35.44 -9.34
N LYS A 591 1.69 35.99 -9.73
CA LYS A 591 1.19 35.94 -11.11
C LYS A 591 2.15 36.64 -12.09
N SER A 592 2.78 37.75 -11.68
CA SER A 592 3.79 38.45 -12.46
C SER A 592 5.06 37.61 -12.66
N LEU A 593 5.52 36.92 -11.61
CA LEU A 593 6.64 35.98 -11.67
C LEU A 593 6.34 34.82 -12.63
N GLU A 594 5.21 34.16 -12.47
CA GLU A 594 4.79 33.06 -13.35
C GLU A 594 4.72 33.47 -14.81
N LYS A 595 4.14 34.64 -15.11
CA LYS A 595 4.09 35.17 -16.46
C LYS A 595 5.50 35.39 -17.02
N THR A 596 6.39 35.99 -16.23
CA THR A 596 7.77 36.28 -16.65
C THR A 596 8.56 35.00 -16.93
N PHE A 597 8.28 33.89 -16.24
CA PHE A 597 8.90 32.58 -16.49
C PHE A 597 8.34 31.85 -17.73
N ARG A 598 7.07 32.05 -18.09
CA ARG A 598 6.44 31.39 -19.26
C ARG A 598 6.89 31.95 -20.60
N GLU A 599 7.29 33.21 -20.65
CA GLU A 599 7.79 33.87 -21.87
C GLU A 599 9.25 33.43 -22.16
N THR A 600 9.47 32.55 -23.14
CA THR A 600 10.73 31.82 -23.43
C THR A 600 12.01 32.70 -23.50
N ALA A 601 13.15 32.04 -23.22
CA ALA A 601 14.53 32.53 -23.05
C ALA A 601 14.70 33.67 -22.00
N LEU A 602 15.23 33.32 -20.83
CA LEU A 602 15.60 34.23 -19.74
C LEU A 602 16.77 35.18 -20.14
N GLY A 603 16.55 36.21 -20.94
CA GLY A 603 17.58 37.24 -21.19
C GLY A 603 18.11 37.87 -19.88
N ASN A 604 19.33 38.45 -19.88
CA ASN A 604 19.92 39.04 -18.66
C ASN A 604 18.99 40.08 -17.98
N GLY A 605 18.23 40.87 -18.75
CA GLY A 605 17.24 41.82 -18.21
C GLY A 605 16.02 41.14 -17.55
N LYS A 606 15.62 39.94 -17.99
CA LYS A 606 14.53 39.17 -17.36
C LYS A 606 14.96 38.57 -16.03
N VAL A 607 16.21 38.10 -15.92
CA VAL A 607 16.78 37.59 -14.66
C VAL A 607 16.76 38.68 -13.58
N GLN A 608 17.20 39.90 -13.91
CA GLN A 608 17.15 41.04 -13.00
C GLN A 608 15.70 41.41 -12.60
N LYS A 609 14.75 41.32 -13.54
CA LYS A 609 13.33 41.52 -13.23
C LYS A 609 12.82 40.46 -12.24
N ILE A 610 13.19 39.20 -12.42
CA ILE A 610 12.81 38.09 -11.51
C ILE A 610 13.43 38.29 -10.13
N GLU A 611 14.71 38.64 -10.05
CA GLU A 611 15.37 38.98 -8.77
C GLU A 611 14.61 40.08 -8.03
N ARG A 612 14.28 41.19 -8.71
CA ARG A 612 13.51 42.29 -8.11
C ARG A 612 12.14 41.84 -7.63
N LEU A 613 11.38 41.11 -8.46
CA LEU A 613 10.04 40.63 -8.08
C LEU A 613 10.10 39.63 -6.90
N LEU A 614 11.13 38.78 -6.84
CA LEU A 614 11.35 37.88 -5.71
C LEU A 614 11.74 38.64 -4.44
N ASP A 615 12.55 39.68 -4.55
CA ASP A 615 12.92 40.53 -3.42
C ASP A 615 11.71 41.32 -2.90
N GLU A 616 10.90 41.92 -3.79
CA GLU A 616 9.62 42.55 -3.45
C GLU A 616 8.67 41.57 -2.77
N LEU A 617 8.56 40.33 -3.28
CA LEU A 617 7.73 39.30 -2.67
C LEU A 617 8.24 38.92 -1.28
N ASN A 618 9.55 38.77 -1.10
CA ASN A 618 10.16 38.48 0.20
C ASN A 618 9.92 39.61 1.22
N GLN A 619 9.89 40.87 0.79
CA GLN A 619 9.60 42.03 1.66
C GLN A 619 8.15 42.06 2.17
N THR A 620 7.23 41.32 1.54
CA THR A 620 5.85 41.20 2.04
C THR A 620 5.72 40.29 3.27
N TYR A 621 6.77 39.58 3.67
CA TYR A 621 6.75 38.70 4.84
C TYR A 621 7.33 39.43 6.06
N SER A 622 6.56 39.48 7.15
CA SER A 622 6.96 40.08 8.42
C SER A 622 7.84 39.13 9.25
N GLN A 623 7.56 37.83 9.18
CA GLN A 623 8.28 36.80 9.93
C GLN A 623 9.49 36.26 9.14
N PRO A 624 10.55 35.82 9.85
CA PRO A 624 11.69 35.17 9.22
C PRO A 624 11.32 33.77 8.72
N ALA A 625 11.97 33.32 7.66
CA ALA A 625 11.59 32.10 6.94
C ALA A 625 11.77 30.80 7.75
N ASP A 626 12.65 30.79 8.76
CA ASP A 626 12.86 29.67 9.68
C ASP A 626 11.72 29.51 10.71
N LYS A 627 10.88 30.54 10.88
CA LYS A 627 9.66 30.50 11.70
C LYS A 627 8.42 30.28 10.87
N VAL A 628 8.33 30.97 9.73
CA VAL A 628 7.22 30.88 8.79
C VAL A 628 7.78 30.63 7.39
N PRO A 629 7.80 29.36 6.93
CA PRO A 629 8.26 29.02 5.60
C PRO A 629 7.49 29.76 4.50
N ARG A 630 8.21 30.21 3.47
CA ARG A 630 7.72 31.07 2.38
C ARG A 630 7.32 30.24 1.16
N LEU A 631 6.14 29.63 1.24
CA LEU A 631 5.63 28.70 0.22
C LEU A 631 5.49 29.31 -1.18
N LEU A 632 5.26 30.62 -1.30
CA LEU A 632 5.12 31.31 -2.59
C LEU A 632 6.45 31.71 -3.24
N VAL A 633 7.58 31.50 -2.55
CA VAL A 633 8.90 31.98 -2.98
C VAL A 633 9.78 30.84 -3.48
N TRP A 634 9.77 29.69 -2.80
CA TRP A 634 10.79 28.65 -2.99
C TRP A 634 10.83 28.07 -4.42
N ASP A 635 9.67 27.90 -5.07
CA ASP A 635 9.57 27.27 -6.39
C ASP A 635 10.06 28.21 -7.49
N MET A 636 9.69 29.48 -7.43
CA MET A 636 10.20 30.52 -8.33
C MET A 636 11.69 30.76 -8.11
N GLN A 637 12.16 30.67 -6.86
CA GLN A 637 13.58 30.75 -6.52
C GLN A 637 14.36 29.54 -7.07
N LEU A 638 13.76 28.34 -7.09
CA LEU A 638 14.34 27.14 -7.70
C LEU A 638 14.43 27.29 -9.23
N LEU A 639 13.38 27.79 -9.88
CA LEU A 639 13.41 28.09 -11.31
C LEU A 639 14.51 29.11 -11.66
N LEU A 640 14.73 30.11 -10.81
CA LEU A 640 15.85 31.04 -10.96
C LEU A 640 17.21 30.34 -10.84
N ALA A 641 17.36 29.38 -9.92
CA ALA A 641 18.59 28.59 -9.79
C ALA A 641 18.89 27.79 -11.07
N HIS A 642 17.88 27.14 -11.68
CA HIS A 642 18.04 26.52 -13.01
C HIS A 642 18.39 27.54 -14.10
N GLY A 643 17.82 28.73 -14.01
CA GLY A 643 18.19 29.87 -14.86
C GLY A 643 19.68 30.20 -14.78
N TYR A 644 20.29 30.19 -13.60
CA TYR A 644 21.74 30.38 -13.49
C TYR A 644 22.55 29.16 -13.95
N ALA A 645 22.08 27.95 -13.66
CA ALA A 645 22.75 26.70 -14.05
C ALA A 645 22.89 26.60 -15.57
N SER A 646 21.81 26.90 -16.32
CA SER A 646 21.83 26.95 -17.79
C SER A 646 22.76 28.02 -18.39
N ARG A 647 23.27 28.95 -17.57
CA ARG A 647 24.20 30.02 -17.96
C ARG A 647 25.61 29.81 -17.37
N ASN A 648 25.88 28.65 -16.78
CA ASN A 648 27.15 28.35 -16.09
C ASN A 648 27.53 29.39 -15.01
N LYS A 649 26.52 30.01 -14.38
CA LYS A 649 26.68 31.01 -13.32
C LYS A 649 26.78 30.33 -11.95
N THR A 650 27.84 29.55 -11.73
CA THR A 650 27.99 28.62 -10.59
C THR A 650 27.77 29.25 -9.23
N ARG A 651 28.38 30.42 -8.95
CA ARG A 651 28.21 31.11 -7.66
C ARG A 651 26.76 31.51 -7.42
N GLN A 652 26.07 32.00 -8.45
CA GLN A 652 24.66 32.36 -8.34
C GLN A 652 23.76 31.14 -8.15
N VAL A 653 24.09 29.98 -8.72
CA VAL A 653 23.37 28.72 -8.45
C VAL A 653 23.42 28.36 -6.97
N ILE A 654 24.61 28.38 -6.36
CA ILE A 654 24.79 28.03 -4.94
C ILE A 654 23.98 28.98 -4.04
N VAL A 655 24.06 30.28 -4.30
CA VAL A 655 23.31 31.30 -3.54
C VAL A 655 21.80 31.13 -3.74
N ALA A 656 21.34 30.93 -4.98
CA ALA A 656 19.93 30.76 -5.29
C ALA A 656 19.35 29.49 -4.64
N ALA A 657 20.05 28.35 -4.74
CA ALA A 657 19.65 27.11 -4.08
C ALA A 657 19.65 27.25 -2.55
N GLY A 658 20.63 27.96 -1.99
CA GLY A 658 20.63 28.33 -0.57
C GLY A 658 19.41 29.17 -0.16
N LYS A 659 19.00 30.14 -0.99
CA LYS A 659 17.76 30.92 -0.78
C LYS A 659 16.51 30.04 -0.86
N VAL A 660 16.47 29.01 -1.71
CA VAL A 660 15.36 28.04 -1.75
C VAL A 660 15.24 27.33 -0.40
N LEU A 661 16.34 26.74 0.09
CA LEU A 661 16.37 26.04 1.37
C LEU A 661 15.98 26.95 2.55
N LYS A 662 16.52 28.17 2.60
CA LYS A 662 16.15 29.18 3.61
C LYS A 662 14.66 29.52 3.53
N SER A 663 14.09 29.65 2.33
CA SER A 663 12.66 29.92 2.14
C SER A 663 11.78 28.78 2.63
N LEU A 664 12.26 27.54 2.59
CA LEU A 664 11.60 26.37 3.17
C LEU A 664 11.82 26.23 4.69
N GLY A 665 12.50 27.18 5.32
CA GLY A 665 12.76 27.23 6.76
C GLY A 665 13.99 26.46 7.22
N PHE A 666 14.86 26.03 6.31
CA PHE A 666 16.13 25.42 6.71
C PHE A 666 17.11 26.46 7.25
N ILE A 667 17.86 26.09 8.27
CA ILE A 667 19.02 26.86 8.73
C ILE A 667 20.29 26.14 8.28
N ILE A 668 20.97 26.74 7.29
CA ILE A 668 22.11 26.13 6.59
C ILE A 668 23.33 27.02 6.60
N THR A 669 24.51 26.41 6.65
CA THR A 669 25.83 27.06 6.50
C THR A 669 26.50 26.62 5.21
N GLY A 670 27.51 27.35 4.72
CA GLY A 670 28.33 26.94 3.56
C GLY A 670 27.74 27.25 2.17
N VAL A 671 26.55 27.85 2.10
CA VAL A 671 25.95 28.34 0.82
C VAL A 671 26.27 29.81 0.52
N ASP A 672 26.57 30.62 1.54
CA ASP A 672 26.85 32.06 1.37
C ASP A 672 28.35 32.38 1.31
N SER A 673 29.21 31.45 1.77
CA SER A 673 30.68 31.59 1.80
C SER A 673 31.33 30.30 1.30
N SER A 674 32.29 30.42 0.37
CA SER A 674 33.00 29.29 -0.24
C SER A 674 33.92 28.54 0.73
N GLN A 675 34.23 29.12 1.90
CA GLN A 675 35.15 28.56 2.89
C GLN A 675 34.43 27.82 4.03
N ALA A 676 33.16 28.13 4.29
CA ALA A 676 32.41 27.48 5.34
C ALA A 676 31.90 26.10 4.86
N PRO A 677 31.97 25.07 5.72
CA PRO A 677 31.48 23.77 5.34
C PRO A 677 29.94 23.75 5.27
N LEU A 678 29.41 23.08 4.25
CA LEU A 678 27.97 22.88 4.08
C LEU A 678 27.44 22.05 5.26
N ALA A 679 26.44 22.57 5.97
CA ALA A 679 25.78 21.83 7.05
C ALA A 679 24.34 22.32 7.24
N ILE A 680 23.45 21.40 7.57
CA ILE A 680 22.09 21.72 8.02
C ILE A 680 22.11 21.72 9.55
N THR A 681 21.87 22.89 10.14
CA THR A 681 21.76 23.05 11.59
C THR A 681 20.33 22.83 12.06
N ARG A 682 19.35 23.13 11.21
CA ARG A 682 17.94 22.83 11.42
C ARG A 682 17.27 22.49 10.10
N TRP A 683 16.54 21.38 10.10
CA TRP A 683 15.70 20.95 8.99
C TRP A 683 14.49 21.87 8.83
N GLY A 684 14.15 22.20 7.59
CA GLY A 684 12.93 22.91 7.24
C GLY A 684 11.86 21.97 6.67
N MET A 685 10.92 22.53 5.92
CA MET A 685 9.88 21.76 5.24
C MET A 685 10.46 20.93 4.09
N LEU A 686 10.22 19.61 4.11
CA LEU A 686 10.56 18.72 2.99
C LEU A 686 9.50 18.78 1.90
N VAL A 687 9.90 19.30 0.75
CA VAL A 687 9.12 19.26 -0.51
C VAL A 687 9.74 18.26 -1.48
N ASP A 688 8.95 17.80 -2.46
CA ASP A 688 9.42 16.81 -3.42
C ASP A 688 10.65 17.25 -4.22
N HIS A 689 10.87 18.55 -4.40
CA HIS A 689 12.02 19.07 -5.15
C HIS A 689 13.31 19.17 -4.32
N LEU A 690 13.33 18.71 -3.07
CA LEU A 690 14.51 18.84 -2.20
C LEU A 690 15.72 18.05 -2.72
N VAL A 691 15.47 16.85 -3.28
CA VAL A 691 16.50 16.02 -3.91
C VAL A 691 17.15 16.78 -5.07
N GLU A 692 16.35 17.42 -5.92
CA GLU A 692 16.82 18.24 -7.03
C GLU A 692 17.66 19.44 -6.54
N ILE A 693 17.24 20.10 -5.47
CA ILE A 693 17.99 21.23 -4.88
C ILE A 693 19.38 20.79 -4.41
N PHE A 694 19.49 19.64 -3.74
CA PHE A 694 20.79 19.13 -3.30
C PHE A 694 21.63 18.62 -4.47
N MET A 695 21.03 18.07 -5.53
CA MET A 695 21.76 17.70 -6.76
C MET A 695 22.34 18.94 -7.43
N LEU A 696 21.56 20.01 -7.57
CA LEU A 696 22.02 21.30 -8.09
C LEU A 696 23.18 21.88 -7.26
N LEU A 697 23.09 21.81 -5.93
CA LEU A 697 24.16 22.26 -5.04
C LEU A 697 25.42 21.43 -5.21
N ARG A 698 25.31 20.10 -5.23
CA ARG A 698 26.44 19.19 -5.42
C ARG A 698 27.17 19.51 -6.71
N ASP A 699 26.44 19.59 -7.82
CA ASP A 699 27.01 19.81 -9.15
C ASP A 699 27.62 21.21 -9.25
N ALA A 700 26.99 22.23 -8.65
CA ALA A 700 27.57 23.57 -8.58
C ALA A 700 28.85 23.62 -7.72
N PHE A 701 28.93 22.87 -6.62
CA PHE A 701 30.17 22.77 -5.83
C PHE A 701 31.29 22.04 -6.56
N VAL A 702 30.98 21.01 -7.38
CA VAL A 702 31.96 20.39 -8.29
C VAL A 702 32.51 21.44 -9.25
N LEU A 703 31.63 22.19 -9.92
CA LEU A 703 32.04 23.24 -10.87
C LEU A 703 32.81 24.39 -10.20
N ALA A 704 32.62 24.60 -8.90
CA ALA A 704 33.35 25.59 -8.11
C ALA A 704 34.67 25.04 -7.51
N ASN A 705 35.07 23.80 -7.85
CA ASN A 705 36.22 23.11 -7.26
C ASN A 705 36.19 22.99 -5.72
N ASN A 706 34.99 22.90 -5.14
CA ASN A 706 34.78 22.69 -3.70
C ASN A 706 34.30 21.26 -3.44
N THR A 707 35.24 20.31 -3.47
CA THR A 707 34.95 18.87 -3.30
C THR A 707 34.33 18.56 -1.94
N MET A 708 34.80 19.20 -0.86
CA MET A 708 34.24 19.01 0.48
C MET A 708 32.74 19.31 0.54
N ASN A 709 32.30 20.46 0.02
CA ASN A 709 30.88 20.83 0.04
C ASN A 709 30.07 20.06 -1.00
N SER A 710 30.70 19.60 -2.09
CA SER A 710 30.08 18.69 -3.03
C SER A 710 29.78 17.33 -2.38
N ASP A 711 30.76 16.74 -1.70
CA ASP A 711 30.60 15.47 -0.98
C ASP A 711 29.51 15.59 0.08
N ARG A 712 29.52 16.67 0.87
CA ARG A 712 28.48 16.93 1.87
C ARG A 712 27.10 17.15 1.27
N ALA A 713 26.98 17.85 0.14
CA ALA A 713 25.71 17.95 -0.58
C ALA A 713 25.27 16.57 -1.09
N GLY A 714 26.22 15.75 -1.53
CA GLY A 714 26.03 14.34 -1.86
C GLY A 714 25.52 13.50 -0.69
N ASP A 715 26.05 13.69 0.52
CA ASP A 715 25.62 12.98 1.73
C ASP A 715 24.20 13.39 2.19
N LEU A 716 23.80 14.61 1.86
CA LEU A 716 22.44 15.11 2.08
C LEU A 716 21.43 14.56 1.06
N LEU A 717 21.87 14.01 -0.08
CA LEU A 717 20.97 13.37 -1.06
C LEU A 717 20.30 12.12 -0.48
N PRO A 718 21.00 11.09 0.04
CA PRO A 718 20.37 9.97 0.74
C PRO A 718 19.45 10.42 1.89
N SER A 719 19.87 11.45 2.63
CA SER A 719 19.12 12.09 3.73
C SER A 719 17.93 12.94 3.26
N SER A 720 17.70 13.08 1.96
CA SER A 720 16.49 13.68 1.36
C SER A 720 15.70 12.67 0.53
N LEU A 721 16.31 11.52 0.22
CA LEU A 721 15.78 10.45 -0.61
C LEU A 721 15.14 9.32 0.25
N TRP A 722 15.60 9.12 1.48
CA TRP A 722 15.04 8.18 2.47
C TRP A 722 13.55 8.37 2.78
N THR A 723 13.03 9.60 2.63
CA THR A 723 11.61 9.94 2.72
C THR A 723 10.79 9.31 1.60
N TYR A 724 11.42 8.89 0.50
CA TYR A 724 10.77 8.28 -0.67
C TYR A 724 11.15 6.80 -0.88
N ILE A 725 12.32 6.39 -0.40
CA ILE A 725 12.92 5.08 -0.72
C ILE A 725 12.82 4.06 0.43
N GLY A 726 12.46 4.51 1.63
CA GLY A 726 12.33 3.64 2.78
C GLY A 726 13.65 3.22 3.43
N THR A 727 14.84 3.39 2.84
CA THR A 727 16.11 3.02 3.50
C THR A 727 16.79 4.19 4.21
N SER A 728 17.22 4.02 5.46
CA SER A 728 18.11 4.97 6.17
C SER A 728 19.61 4.70 5.98
N SER A 729 19.99 3.54 5.43
CA SER A 729 21.40 3.14 5.30
C SER A 729 21.85 3.01 3.85
N GLY A 730 22.76 3.87 3.42
CA GLY A 730 23.75 3.52 2.41
C GLY A 730 23.30 3.53 0.95
N TRP A 731 22.71 4.62 0.47
CA TRP A 731 22.95 5.03 -0.92
C TRP A 731 24.38 5.57 -1.04
N LYS A 732 25.39 4.72 -0.86
CA LYS A 732 26.52 4.86 -1.77
C LYS A 732 25.97 4.35 -3.08
N LEU A 733 25.92 5.21 -4.09
CA LEU A 733 25.89 4.73 -5.47
C LEU A 733 27.05 3.74 -5.56
N HIS A 734 26.76 2.45 -5.44
CA HIS A 734 27.71 1.47 -5.91
C HIS A 734 27.84 1.77 -7.39
N PRO A 735 29.07 1.89 -7.93
CA PRO A 735 29.22 2.04 -9.36
C PRO A 735 28.46 0.89 -10.03
N ASP A 736 27.82 1.17 -11.18
CA ASP A 736 27.06 0.15 -11.92
C ASP A 736 27.93 -1.08 -12.22
N LEU A 737 29.25 -0.92 -12.19
CA LEU A 737 30.26 -1.93 -12.46
C LEU A 737 31.32 -1.95 -11.34
N ALA A 738 31.71 -3.15 -10.88
CA ALA A 738 32.83 -3.37 -9.96
C ALA A 738 34.08 -3.83 -10.73
N VAL A 739 35.26 -3.36 -10.33
CA VAL A 739 36.56 -3.82 -10.86
C VAL A 739 37.11 -4.89 -9.93
N ILE A 740 37.14 -6.13 -10.41
CA ILE A 740 37.68 -7.26 -9.64
C ILE A 740 39.11 -7.51 -10.11
N VAL A 741 40.05 -7.56 -9.16
CA VAL A 741 41.48 -7.69 -9.42
C VAL A 741 41.95 -9.07 -8.97
N TRP A 742 42.34 -9.91 -9.93
CA TRP A 742 42.90 -11.24 -9.64
C TRP A 742 44.42 -11.18 -9.51
N GLN A 743 44.99 -11.77 -8.46
CA GLN A 743 46.43 -11.82 -8.25
C GLN A 743 46.87 -13.27 -8.01
N ARG A 744 47.52 -13.90 -9.01
CA ARG A 744 48.54 -14.97 -8.93
C ARG A 744 48.47 -15.97 -10.11
N MET A 745 49.54 -16.02 -10.91
CA MET A 745 50.02 -17.19 -11.64
C MET A 745 51.54 -17.22 -11.52
N THR A 746 52.10 -18.36 -11.10
CA THR A 746 53.52 -18.68 -11.27
C THR A 746 53.58 -20.15 -11.66
N ASP A 747 53.46 -20.44 -12.95
CA ASP A 747 53.70 -21.78 -13.48
C ASP A 747 55.00 -21.74 -14.30
N PRO A 748 56.09 -22.37 -13.82
CA PRO A 748 57.38 -22.38 -14.53
C PRO A 748 57.39 -23.22 -15.82
N SER A 749 56.30 -23.92 -16.16
CA SER A 749 56.26 -24.89 -17.27
C SER A 749 55.77 -24.35 -18.63
N LEU A 750 55.35 -23.08 -18.70
CA LEU A 750 54.93 -22.44 -19.96
C LEU A 750 56.13 -21.89 -20.75
N ASP A 751 56.34 -22.40 -21.97
CA ASP A 751 57.39 -21.93 -22.88
C ASP A 751 57.04 -20.54 -23.44
N ASN A 752 57.80 -19.53 -23.02
CA ASN A 752 57.49 -18.11 -23.14
C ASN A 752 57.89 -17.47 -24.49
N ALA A 753 58.24 -18.26 -25.51
CA ALA A 753 58.71 -17.73 -26.79
C ALA A 753 57.60 -17.60 -27.87
N THR A 754 56.46 -18.28 -27.72
CA THR A 754 55.41 -18.37 -28.78
C THR A 754 54.01 -17.97 -28.32
N LEU A 755 53.78 -17.75 -27.02
CA LEU A 755 52.49 -17.30 -26.51
C LEU A 755 52.42 -15.76 -26.49
N GLY A 756 51.72 -15.18 -27.47
CA GLY A 756 51.16 -13.84 -27.30
C GLY A 756 50.21 -13.79 -26.10
N THR A 757 49.90 -12.60 -25.58
CA THR A 757 48.93 -12.42 -24.49
C THR A 757 47.59 -13.07 -24.85
N PRO A 758 47.16 -14.16 -24.18
CA PRO A 758 45.88 -14.80 -24.50
C PRO A 758 44.73 -13.85 -24.14
N ALA A 759 43.70 -13.81 -24.98
CA ALA A 759 42.46 -13.14 -24.60
C ALA A 759 41.84 -13.91 -23.43
N LEU A 760 41.74 -13.28 -22.26
CA LEU A 760 41.17 -13.90 -21.06
C LEU A 760 39.71 -13.47 -20.88
N ARG A 761 38.89 -14.38 -20.37
CA ARG A 761 37.48 -14.16 -20.02
C ARG A 761 37.25 -14.57 -18.58
N ALA A 762 36.67 -13.69 -17.78
CA ALA A 762 36.19 -14.02 -16.45
C ALA A 762 34.81 -14.67 -16.54
N GLU A 763 34.60 -15.71 -15.76
CA GLU A 763 33.33 -16.41 -15.58
C GLU A 763 32.91 -16.23 -14.11
N ILE A 764 31.67 -15.81 -13.89
CA ILE A 764 31.11 -15.62 -12.55
C ILE A 764 29.88 -16.51 -12.41
N THR A 765 29.89 -17.39 -11.41
CA THR A 765 28.84 -18.38 -11.15
C THR A 765 28.25 -18.25 -9.74
N GLY A 766 26.91 -18.30 -9.65
CA GLY A 766 26.17 -18.39 -8.38
C GLY A 766 26.21 -19.81 -7.79
N THR A 767 26.13 -19.95 -6.46
CA THR A 767 26.36 -21.25 -5.77
C THR A 767 25.09 -21.95 -5.28
N THR A 768 23.92 -21.35 -5.46
CA THR A 768 22.61 -21.96 -5.11
C THR A 768 22.09 -22.97 -6.14
N GLU A 769 21.07 -23.76 -5.75
CA GLU A 769 20.46 -24.86 -6.54
C GLU A 769 19.95 -24.47 -7.94
N LYS A 770 19.77 -23.17 -8.23
CA LYS A 770 19.36 -22.65 -9.56
C LYS A 770 20.50 -21.94 -10.29
N GLY A 771 21.75 -22.34 -10.04
CA GLY A 771 23.01 -21.69 -10.46
C GLY A 771 22.94 -20.89 -11.76
N TRP A 772 23.34 -19.63 -11.69
CA TRP A 772 23.47 -18.73 -12.84
C TRP A 772 24.95 -18.56 -13.21
N GLU A 773 25.24 -18.37 -14.50
CA GLU A 773 26.59 -18.24 -15.05
C GLU A 773 26.65 -17.04 -16.00
N ASN A 774 27.68 -16.20 -15.87
CA ASN A 774 27.89 -15.07 -16.77
C ASN A 774 29.38 -14.88 -17.10
N PHE A 775 29.64 -14.41 -18.32
CA PHE A 775 30.97 -14.22 -18.86
C PHE A 775 31.30 -12.76 -19.10
N PHE A 776 32.48 -12.31 -18.68
CA PHE A 776 32.97 -10.96 -18.83
C PHE A 776 34.33 -10.95 -19.52
N SER A 777 34.48 -10.13 -20.56
CA SER A 777 35.77 -9.95 -21.23
C SER A 777 36.75 -9.21 -20.32
N THR A 778 38.01 -9.63 -20.33
CA THR A 778 39.09 -8.92 -19.64
C THR A 778 39.32 -7.55 -20.27
N ILE A 779 39.50 -6.53 -19.44
CA ILE A 779 39.72 -5.14 -19.89
C ILE A 779 41.20 -4.79 -19.90
N GLN A 780 41.94 -5.21 -18.88
CA GLN A 780 43.36 -4.96 -18.76
C GLN A 780 44.06 -6.13 -18.08
N MET A 781 45.24 -6.48 -18.62
CA MET A 781 46.14 -7.50 -18.07
C MET A 781 47.52 -6.87 -17.91
N SER A 782 48.06 -6.90 -16.70
CA SER A 782 49.38 -6.35 -16.37
C SER A 782 50.12 -7.30 -15.42
N PHE A 783 51.45 -7.33 -15.47
CA PHE A 783 52.26 -7.99 -14.44
C PHE A 783 52.71 -6.92 -13.46
N GLY A 784 52.50 -7.09 -12.16
CA GLY A 784 52.84 -6.03 -11.23
C GLY A 784 52.32 -6.21 -9.82
N SER A 785 52.57 -5.19 -8.99
CA SER A 785 52.02 -5.10 -7.63
C SER A 785 50.92 -4.06 -7.57
N VAL A 786 49.82 -4.42 -6.93
CA VAL A 786 48.64 -3.57 -6.79
C VAL A 786 48.83 -2.67 -5.57
N ILE A 787 48.90 -1.36 -5.79
CA ILE A 787 48.98 -0.35 -4.74
C ILE A 787 47.68 0.44 -4.69
N THR A 788 47.09 0.51 -3.51
CA THR A 788 45.91 1.34 -3.26
C THR A 788 46.33 2.77 -2.93
N ARG A 789 45.93 3.76 -3.73
CA ARG A 789 46.06 5.19 -3.38
C ARG A 789 44.66 5.72 -3.09
N LYS A 790 44.34 5.98 -1.82
CA LYS A 790 42.98 6.41 -1.33
C LYS A 790 41.90 5.33 -1.53
N THR A 791 40.70 5.55 -0.99
CA THR A 791 39.60 4.57 -0.94
C THR A 791 38.95 4.25 -2.30
N THR A 792 39.31 4.94 -3.38
CA THR A 792 38.62 4.88 -4.68
C THR A 792 39.57 4.79 -5.90
N SER A 793 40.87 4.57 -5.71
CA SER A 793 41.79 4.40 -6.85
C SER A 793 42.87 3.36 -6.61
N ILE A 794 43.10 2.54 -7.63
CA ILE A 794 44.09 1.46 -7.66
C ILE A 794 45.15 1.83 -8.69
N VAL A 795 46.42 1.70 -8.32
CA VAL A 795 47.57 1.86 -9.22
C VAL A 795 48.31 0.54 -9.30
N ILE A 796 48.51 0.03 -10.51
CA ILE A 796 49.33 -1.16 -10.75
C ILE A 796 50.74 -0.68 -11.06
N MET A 797 51.72 -1.04 -10.22
CA MET A 797 53.13 -0.86 -10.56
C MET A 797 53.57 -2.01 -11.44
N GLU A 798 53.73 -1.74 -12.73
CA GLU A 798 54.03 -2.77 -13.72
C GLU A 798 55.48 -3.29 -13.60
N ASP A 799 55.65 -4.61 -13.62
CA ASP A 799 56.93 -5.28 -13.84
C ASP A 799 57.12 -5.46 -15.34
N LEU A 800 57.95 -4.59 -15.93
CA LEU A 800 58.23 -4.54 -17.36
C LEU A 800 58.93 -5.81 -17.89
N ARG A 801 59.35 -6.71 -17.01
CA ARG A 801 59.90 -8.03 -17.38
C ARG A 801 58.81 -9.03 -17.76
N VAL A 802 57.52 -8.70 -17.56
CA VAL A 802 56.35 -9.49 -17.99
C VAL A 802 56.48 -10.94 -17.50
N TRP A 803 56.39 -11.94 -18.40
CA TRP A 803 56.52 -13.37 -18.11
C TRP A 803 57.90 -13.77 -17.57
N LYS A 804 58.93 -12.94 -17.74
CA LYS A 804 60.27 -13.12 -17.16
C LYS A 804 60.43 -12.44 -15.79
N GLY A 805 59.41 -11.70 -15.35
CA GLY A 805 59.35 -11.04 -14.04
C GLY A 805 59.00 -12.02 -12.91
N ARG A 806 59.06 -11.53 -11.66
CA ARG A 806 58.61 -12.30 -10.48
C ARG A 806 57.26 -11.81 -9.96
N ALA A 807 56.71 -10.75 -10.56
CA ALA A 807 55.45 -10.16 -10.15
C ALA A 807 54.25 -11.02 -10.59
N SER A 808 53.18 -10.98 -9.79
CA SER A 808 51.94 -11.68 -10.12
C SER A 808 51.27 -11.05 -11.34
N MET A 809 50.61 -11.88 -12.15
CA MET A 809 49.68 -11.40 -13.17
C MET A 809 48.45 -10.79 -12.49
N VAL A 810 48.06 -9.61 -12.96
CA VAL A 810 46.92 -8.83 -12.52
C VAL A 810 45.93 -8.72 -13.67
N VAL A 811 44.71 -9.20 -13.45
CA VAL A 811 43.61 -9.18 -14.43
C VAL A 811 42.47 -8.35 -13.88
N SER A 812 41.96 -7.41 -14.67
CA SER A 812 40.77 -6.61 -14.34
C SER A 812 39.64 -6.81 -15.34
N PHE A 813 38.42 -6.97 -14.83
CA PHE A 813 37.19 -7.02 -15.60
C PHE A 813 36.11 -6.16 -14.92
N LEU A 814 35.12 -5.70 -15.71
CA LEU A 814 33.96 -4.95 -15.22
C LEU A 814 32.76 -5.90 -15.15
N ALA A 815 32.18 -6.06 -13.96
CA ALA A 815 30.97 -6.85 -13.74
C ALA A 815 29.87 -5.98 -13.10
N PRO A 816 28.60 -6.10 -13.51
CA PRO A 816 27.52 -5.32 -12.93
C PRO A 816 27.34 -5.60 -11.43
N THR A 817 27.32 -4.54 -10.61
CA THR A 817 27.33 -4.70 -9.15
C THR A 817 26.06 -5.38 -8.61
N TRP A 818 24.93 -5.26 -9.30
CA TRP A 818 23.69 -5.93 -8.92
C TRP A 818 23.78 -7.46 -8.96
N MET A 819 24.67 -8.02 -9.80
CA MET A 819 24.85 -9.48 -9.92
C MET A 819 25.54 -10.08 -8.71
N LEU A 820 26.44 -9.31 -8.08
CA LEU A 820 27.09 -9.70 -6.83
C LEU A 820 26.14 -9.71 -5.63
N LEU A 821 24.89 -9.26 -5.82
CA LEU A 821 23.85 -9.15 -4.80
C LEU A 821 22.68 -10.14 -5.03
N LEU A 822 22.78 -11.02 -6.04
CA LEU A 822 21.72 -11.97 -6.39
C LEU A 822 21.65 -13.18 -5.46
N ASP A 823 22.73 -13.50 -4.76
CA ASP A 823 22.85 -14.69 -3.94
C ASP A 823 22.81 -14.32 -2.44
N SER A 824 21.90 -14.94 -1.69
CA SER A 824 21.61 -14.59 -0.29
C SER A 824 22.69 -15.04 0.70
N ASP A 825 23.50 -16.02 0.29
CA ASP A 825 24.43 -16.72 1.17
C ASP A 825 25.88 -16.28 0.97
N TYR A 826 26.09 -15.21 0.20
CA TYR A 826 27.37 -14.52 0.03
C TYR A 826 28.51 -15.32 -0.62
N SER A 827 28.24 -16.49 -1.22
CA SER A 827 29.23 -17.29 -1.97
C SER A 827 29.04 -17.19 -3.48
N ILE A 828 29.94 -16.48 -4.15
CA ILE A 828 30.01 -16.38 -5.61
C ILE A 828 31.35 -16.97 -6.04
N LYS A 829 31.35 -17.75 -7.13
CA LYS A 829 32.56 -18.33 -7.71
C LYS A 829 33.00 -17.49 -8.91
N ILE A 830 34.30 -17.23 -9.00
CA ILE A 830 34.92 -16.50 -10.11
C ILE A 830 36.04 -17.37 -10.70
N SER A 831 35.96 -17.67 -11.99
CA SER A 831 36.96 -18.40 -12.77
C SER A 831 37.50 -17.53 -13.91
N LEU A 832 38.70 -17.84 -14.40
CA LEU A 832 39.29 -17.19 -15.58
C LEU A 832 39.61 -18.25 -16.63
N ASN A 833 39.10 -18.03 -17.84
CA ASN A 833 39.21 -18.95 -18.97
C ASN A 833 39.92 -18.26 -20.15
N ILE A 834 40.65 -19.03 -20.95
CA ILE A 834 41.23 -18.54 -22.21
C ILE A 834 40.12 -18.50 -23.28
N GLN A 835 39.93 -17.35 -23.92
CA GLN A 835 38.96 -17.15 -24.98
C GLN A 835 39.50 -17.74 -26.29
N ASN A 836 39.08 -18.96 -26.65
CA ASN A 836 39.37 -19.53 -27.97
C ASN A 836 38.44 -18.91 -29.03
N THR A 837 39.03 -18.26 -30.05
CA THR A 837 38.37 -18.01 -31.34
C THR A 837 38.16 -19.32 -32.11
N PRO A 838 37.20 -19.42 -33.06
CA PRO A 838 36.90 -20.66 -33.76
C PRO A 838 37.98 -20.98 -34.81
N ALA A 839 39.12 -21.47 -34.34
CA ALA A 839 40.09 -22.23 -35.11
C ALA A 839 40.57 -23.37 -34.20
N PRO A 840 40.79 -24.58 -34.72
CA PRO A 840 41.11 -25.74 -33.87
C PRO A 840 42.43 -25.47 -33.12
N PRO A 841 42.50 -25.77 -31.80
CA PRO A 841 43.68 -25.46 -31.02
C PRO A 841 44.85 -26.37 -31.44
N PRO A 842 46.11 -25.89 -31.38
CA PRO A 842 47.25 -26.78 -31.44
C PRO A 842 47.24 -27.71 -30.22
N PRO A 843 47.72 -28.96 -30.35
CA PRO A 843 47.50 -30.00 -29.37
C PRO A 843 48.49 -29.86 -28.20
N GLN A 844 48.30 -28.88 -27.29
CA GLN A 844 49.06 -28.82 -26.03
C GLN A 844 48.64 -27.77 -24.97
N LEU A 845 47.43 -27.21 -24.99
CA LEU A 845 46.97 -26.32 -23.90
C LEU A 845 46.00 -27.05 -22.95
N PRO A 846 46.38 -27.35 -21.70
CA PRO A 846 45.44 -27.87 -20.71
C PRO A 846 44.44 -26.77 -20.32
N SER A 847 43.14 -27.08 -20.32
CA SER A 847 42.12 -26.21 -19.74
C SER A 847 42.32 -26.14 -18.23
N ALA A 848 43.02 -25.13 -17.75
CA ALA A 848 43.23 -24.93 -16.32
C ALA A 848 41.98 -24.30 -15.68
N GLN A 849 41.15 -25.13 -15.04
CA GLN A 849 40.03 -24.67 -14.21
C GLN A 849 40.50 -24.50 -12.76
N PHE A 850 40.40 -23.29 -12.22
CA PHE A 850 40.77 -22.98 -10.84
C PHE A 850 39.51 -22.64 -10.02
N TYR A 851 39.41 -23.16 -8.79
CA TYR A 851 38.23 -23.07 -7.93
C TYR A 851 38.53 -22.26 -6.66
N THR A 852 37.74 -21.22 -6.35
CA THR A 852 37.75 -20.56 -5.03
C THR A 852 36.37 -19.99 -4.68
N SER A 853 35.94 -20.14 -3.41
CA SER A 853 34.74 -19.53 -2.82
C SER A 853 35.10 -18.28 -2.01
N PHE A 854 34.33 -17.21 -2.16
CA PHE A 854 34.49 -15.96 -1.39
C PHE A 854 33.38 -15.79 -0.35
N PRO A 855 33.66 -15.29 0.86
CA PRO A 855 32.70 -14.59 1.69
C PRO A 855 32.82 -13.07 1.45
N LEU A 856 31.73 -12.40 1.04
CA LEU A 856 31.68 -10.94 0.86
C LEU A 856 31.86 -10.15 2.18
N LEU A 857 32.43 -8.94 2.07
CA LEU A 857 32.83 -8.00 3.13
C LEU A 857 31.88 -7.89 4.35
N ARG A 858 32.38 -8.25 5.54
CA ARG A 858 31.82 -7.80 6.83
C ARG A 858 32.05 -6.29 7.03
N LEU A 859 31.01 -5.50 7.24
CA LEU A 859 31.09 -4.29 8.08
C LEU A 859 30.82 -4.74 9.53
N PRO A 860 31.68 -4.43 10.53
CA PRO A 860 31.61 -5.12 11.82
C PRO A 860 30.62 -4.46 12.80
N PRO A 861 29.90 -5.24 13.63
CA PRO A 861 29.63 -4.89 15.01
C PRO A 861 30.55 -5.71 15.94
N LYS A 862 31.38 -5.00 16.72
CA LYS A 862 32.15 -5.39 17.93
C LYS A 862 32.92 -6.74 17.98
N ILE A 863 34.19 -6.57 18.34
CA ILE A 863 35.29 -7.51 18.61
C ILE A 863 34.88 -8.77 19.42
N HIS A 864 35.24 -9.95 18.89
CA HIS A 864 35.80 -11.04 19.70
C HIS A 864 37.09 -11.55 19.02
N ARG A 865 38.18 -11.56 19.80
CA ARG A 865 39.52 -12.04 19.42
C ARG A 865 39.54 -13.57 19.41
N HIS A 866 40.00 -14.17 18.31
CA HIS A 866 41.03 -15.21 18.34
C HIS A 866 41.79 -15.24 16.99
N CYS A 867 43.12 -15.28 17.10
CA CYS A 867 44.18 -15.25 16.06
C CYS A 867 44.07 -16.40 15.03
N GLN A 868 44.66 -16.37 13.82
CA GLN A 868 46.06 -16.05 13.45
C GLN A 868 46.23 -15.52 11.99
N PRO A 869 47.42 -14.95 11.65
CA PRO A 869 47.66 -14.07 10.50
C PRO A 869 48.35 -14.76 9.29
N ASP A 870 48.36 -14.00 8.18
CA ASP A 870 49.16 -14.13 6.95
C ASP A 870 48.67 -15.10 5.83
N HIS A 871 48.54 -14.51 4.62
CA HIS A 871 48.17 -15.10 3.32
C HIS A 871 46.68 -15.27 2.96
N ALA A 872 45.98 -14.16 2.66
CA ALA A 872 44.76 -14.18 1.82
C ALA A 872 45.09 -13.61 0.42
N PRO A 873 44.80 -14.30 -0.72
CA PRO A 873 45.31 -13.90 -2.04
C PRO A 873 44.56 -12.77 -2.76
N PHE A 874 43.51 -12.16 -2.17
CA PHE A 874 42.54 -11.35 -2.93
C PHE A 874 42.11 -10.05 -2.21
N ARG A 875 41.87 -8.98 -2.98
CA ARG A 875 41.25 -7.73 -2.51
C ARG A 875 40.24 -7.22 -3.54
N CYS A 876 38.99 -6.99 -3.11
CA CYS A 876 37.97 -6.31 -3.90
C CYS A 876 38.04 -4.80 -3.59
N TYR A 877 38.02 -3.96 -4.61
CA TYR A 877 38.14 -2.50 -4.47
C TYR A 877 36.87 -1.84 -5.01
N ASN A 878 36.33 -0.89 -4.23
CA ASN A 878 35.16 -0.09 -4.61
C ASN A 878 35.54 1.11 -5.45
#